data_AF-M7YM99-F1
#
_entry.id   AF-M7YM99-F1
#
_cell.length_a   1.000
_cell.length_b   1.000
_cell.length_c   1.000
_cell.angle_alpha   90.00
_cell.angle_beta   90.00
_cell.angle_gamma   90.00
#
_symmetry.space_group_name_H-M   'P 1'
#
loop_
_entity.id
_entity.type
_entity.pdbx_description
1 polymer ?
#
loop_
_entity_poly.entity_id
_entity_poly.type
_entity_poly.pdbx_seq_one_letter_code
_entity_poly.pdbx_strand_id
1 'polypeptide(L)'
;MGTIPVVAGAVKMKGLGLACLLLALVPQVVLGTHDVYIVTMEGDPVVSYAGGVEGFPATAADLDQEMDVTSEAVTSYSLHLRRHHEKLLDSLFVAGTYEKLYSYHHLINGFAVHMSSLQADFLRKAPGVKYVERDTKIQKLTTHTPQFLGLTTAVWPTGGGFDRAGEDVVIGFVDSGIYPEHPSFSTHRTDPYGPVPRYKGKCEIDPVTQRSFCNGKIVGAQHFAKAAIAAGAFNPDVEFASPLDGDGHGSHIAAIAAGNNGIAVRMHGYEFGKASGMAPRARIAVYKVLYRLFGGYVSDVVAAIDQAVQDGVDILNLSVGPNSPPTATRTTFLNPFDAALLSAVKAGVFVAQAAGNGGPFPKTLVSFSPWITTVAAGVDDRRYKNHLILGNGKRIAGLGVSPATHGNKSFGLISATDALLGSSSTKYSALDCQRPELLNKRKVQGKILLCGYSFNYISGTASIKKVSQTAKSLGAAGFVVAVEDSYPGTKFDPVPVNIPGILITDVSKTKDLIDYYNSSTTRDWAGRATAFQATVGIADGLAPTLFNSAPQVALFSSRGPDVKDFSFQDADVLKPDILAPGNLIWSAWAPNGTDEANYAGEGFAMMSGTSMAAPHITGIAALIKQKYPKWSPSAIKSALMTTANTIDKGSHPLRAQQYSTSEMMTLARATPFDYGSGAVNPKAALDPGLVLDATHQDYITFLCSIPDVDPSEVSNITGSRCGSGPKGQQPCDLNIPSITVSQLKGTQTVKRTVTNVADEAETYTIMTRMSPEIALDVSPPALTVLPGSSREITVTLTTRSVTGTYSFGEITMKGDRRHLVRIPVFGRKNKSRRCKNTFDNYTGGWKVEVVRQNFLHPDAEATLNIPLNYAGGEDTIAWALEKSGIYSVKSAYRSLVTHNELRTLEEGTITKTSRTDKHMWDALWKLHVVPKVRVFWWHVLRGILPDSVTLQYRHIKTHGLCNICKAMNEDLMHALIYCVHAKAFWIAARDRFEFSLLRLHPVSWARDILLDDMFSDDIRCKIITIMHSIWTSRNHWTHDRDGYDPVQAIKWVHESLTILELPASKSKLSPMQCWRPPDVGWVTINTDGAINSDAMKGGAGGVARSHLAFLAAWSKSLPGVTDPFIAELKAFREGVIFANLRGYSHVVMQVDCLELVNLWHSRDNTRSIASPILSELGDLITSFASFSVIHVGRTIN
;
A
#
# COMPACT_ATOMS: atom_id res chain seq x y z
N MET A 1 -42.37 -64.64 2.34
CA MET A 1 -42.76 -64.48 0.92
C MET A 1 -41.79 -63.48 0.31
N GLY A 2 -41.00 -63.76 -0.73
CA GLY A 2 -40.79 -65.01 -1.48
C GLY A 2 -40.18 -64.61 -2.84
N THR A 3 -38.89 -64.85 -3.11
CA THR A 3 -38.35 -66.08 -3.71
C THR A 3 -39.10 -66.57 -4.95
N ILE A 4 -38.51 -66.43 -6.15
CA ILE A 4 -38.05 -67.55 -7.01
C ILE A 4 -37.47 -67.00 -8.36
N PRO A 5 -36.50 -67.69 -9.01
CA PRO A 5 -35.85 -67.25 -10.26
C PRO A 5 -36.29 -68.13 -11.46
N VAL A 6 -35.38 -68.45 -12.42
CA VAL A 6 -35.50 -69.47 -13.51
C VAL A 6 -36.28 -68.99 -14.76
N VAL A 7 -35.93 -69.21 -16.05
CA VAL A 7 -34.73 -69.56 -16.87
C VAL A 7 -35.25 -69.89 -18.30
N ALA A 8 -34.37 -70.05 -19.29
CA ALA A 8 -34.60 -70.61 -20.65
C ALA A 8 -35.28 -69.69 -21.69
N GLY A 9 -35.02 -69.81 -23.00
CA GLY A 9 -34.07 -70.66 -23.74
C GLY A 9 -33.96 -70.17 -25.21
N ALA A 10 -32.78 -70.13 -25.83
CA ALA A 10 -32.16 -71.20 -26.64
C ALA A 10 -32.64 -71.28 -28.11
N VAL A 11 -31.68 -71.30 -29.08
CA VAL A 11 -31.54 -72.26 -30.22
C VAL A 11 -30.75 -71.72 -31.45
N LYS A 12 -29.60 -72.38 -31.77
CA LYS A 12 -28.90 -72.55 -33.09
C LYS A 12 -28.29 -71.33 -33.84
N MET A 13 -27.23 -71.44 -34.67
CA MET A 13 -26.39 -72.56 -35.22
C MET A 13 -24.96 -72.04 -35.55
N LYS A 14 -23.84 -72.65 -35.12
CA LYS A 14 -22.96 -73.74 -35.71
C LYS A 14 -21.78 -73.33 -36.63
N GLY A 15 -20.56 -73.77 -36.25
CA GLY A 15 -19.33 -73.99 -37.06
C GLY A 15 -18.33 -72.81 -37.06
N LEU A 16 -17.01 -72.92 -36.85
CA LEU A 16 -16.02 -74.01 -36.57
C LEU A 16 -14.79 -73.35 -35.86
N GLY A 17 -13.79 -73.99 -35.22
CA GLY A 17 -13.50 -75.39 -34.85
C GLY A 17 -12.05 -75.61 -34.29
N LEU A 18 -11.80 -76.78 -33.69
CA LEU A 18 -10.51 -77.44 -33.29
C LEU A 18 -9.67 -77.06 -32.03
N ALA A 19 -9.47 -78.09 -31.16
CA ALA A 19 -8.31 -78.44 -30.29
C ALA A 19 -7.83 -77.49 -29.15
N CYS A 20 -7.22 -77.91 -28.02
CA CYS A 20 -7.00 -79.20 -27.32
C CYS A 20 -6.58 -78.90 -25.84
N LEU A 21 -6.72 -79.82 -24.85
CA LEU A 21 -6.20 -79.60 -23.48
C LEU A 21 -6.06 -80.89 -22.62
N LEU A 22 -4.99 -80.97 -21.80
CA LEU A 22 -4.68 -82.05 -20.84
C LEU A 22 -3.91 -81.53 -19.58
N LEU A 23 -3.82 -82.38 -18.55
CA LEU A 23 -3.45 -82.13 -17.12
C LEU A 23 -1.99 -81.70 -16.79
N ALA A 24 -1.81 -80.93 -15.68
CA ALA A 24 -0.74 -81.09 -14.64
C ALA A 24 -0.92 -80.12 -13.42
N LEU A 25 -0.13 -80.30 -12.35
CA LEU A 25 -0.15 -79.58 -11.04
C LEU A 25 1.06 -78.63 -10.82
N VAL A 26 1.03 -77.83 -9.71
CA VAL A 26 2.15 -77.10 -9.04
C VAL A 26 2.54 -75.71 -9.66
N PRO A 27 3.06 -74.69 -8.91
CA PRO A 27 2.56 -73.99 -7.70
C PRO A 27 2.37 -72.46 -7.92
N GLN A 28 2.05 -71.69 -6.87
CA GLN A 28 1.92 -70.22 -6.90
C GLN A 28 3.25 -69.48 -7.18
N VAL A 29 3.21 -68.46 -8.05
CA VAL A 29 4.24 -67.40 -8.14
C VAL A 29 3.73 -66.17 -7.40
N VAL A 30 4.53 -65.66 -6.45
CA VAL A 30 4.21 -64.43 -5.70
C VAL A 30 4.51 -63.21 -6.57
N LEU A 31 3.47 -62.43 -6.89
CA LEU A 31 3.60 -61.10 -7.48
C LEU A 31 4.18 -60.12 -6.46
N GLY A 32 5.51 -59.99 -6.45
CA GLY A 32 6.21 -59.03 -5.62
C GLY A 32 5.99 -57.58 -6.10
N THR A 33 5.60 -56.69 -5.18
CA THR A 33 5.57 -55.26 -5.43
C THR A 33 6.99 -54.74 -5.72
N HIS A 34 7.14 -54.00 -6.83
CA HIS A 34 8.38 -53.28 -7.10
C HIS A 34 8.36 -51.94 -6.34
N ASP A 35 9.53 -51.53 -5.87
CA ASP A 35 9.75 -50.36 -5.04
C ASP A 35 10.95 -49.57 -5.58
N VAL A 36 11.03 -48.28 -5.23
CA VAL A 36 12.18 -47.44 -5.55
C VAL A 36 13.22 -47.57 -4.44
N TYR A 37 14.50 -47.66 -4.82
CA TYR A 37 15.64 -47.77 -3.93
C TYR A 37 16.71 -46.74 -4.30
N ILE A 38 17.34 -46.17 -3.28
CA ILE A 38 18.53 -45.31 -3.39
C ILE A 38 19.75 -46.17 -3.03
N VAL A 39 20.76 -46.10 -3.88
CA VAL A 39 21.95 -46.95 -3.83
C VAL A 39 23.17 -46.04 -3.74
N THR A 40 23.97 -46.22 -2.70
CA THR A 40 25.25 -45.52 -2.53
C THR A 40 26.39 -46.49 -2.77
N MET A 41 27.37 -46.06 -3.58
CA MET A 41 28.54 -46.85 -3.96
C MET A 41 29.75 -46.54 -3.06
N GLU A 42 30.75 -47.41 -3.13
CA GLU A 42 32.10 -47.15 -2.63
C GLU A 42 32.91 -46.26 -3.59
N GLY A 43 33.86 -45.49 -3.06
CA GLY A 43 34.59 -44.45 -3.79
C GLY A 43 33.96 -43.06 -3.67
N ASP A 44 34.79 -42.02 -3.80
CA ASP A 44 34.39 -40.64 -3.55
C ASP A 44 33.56 -40.02 -4.69
N PRO A 45 32.55 -39.18 -4.38
CA PRO A 45 31.93 -38.33 -5.40
C PRO A 45 32.89 -37.24 -5.89
N VAL A 46 32.61 -36.66 -7.06
CA VAL A 46 33.43 -35.61 -7.70
C VAL A 46 33.84 -34.50 -6.72
N VAL A 47 32.92 -34.02 -5.87
CA VAL A 47 33.19 -32.91 -4.94
C VAL A 47 34.26 -33.20 -3.88
N SER A 48 34.53 -34.47 -3.57
CA SER A 48 35.49 -34.87 -2.53
C SER A 48 36.57 -35.84 -3.03
N TYR A 49 36.64 -36.11 -4.33
CA TYR A 49 37.61 -37.05 -4.90
C TYR A 49 39.02 -36.43 -4.97
N ALA A 50 39.88 -36.86 -4.04
CA ALA A 50 41.25 -36.40 -3.89
C ALA A 50 42.26 -37.05 -4.86
N GLY A 51 41.79 -37.80 -5.87
CA GLY A 51 42.63 -38.62 -6.75
C GLY A 51 42.79 -40.05 -6.25
N GLY A 52 43.39 -40.92 -7.07
CA GLY A 52 43.72 -42.31 -6.71
C GLY A 52 43.17 -43.39 -7.65
N VAL A 53 42.30 -43.04 -8.60
CA VAL A 53 41.88 -43.93 -9.71
C VAL A 53 42.76 -43.67 -10.93
N GLU A 54 43.39 -44.73 -11.45
CA GLU A 54 44.26 -44.65 -12.63
C GLU A 54 43.53 -44.06 -13.84
N GLY A 55 44.13 -43.04 -14.46
CA GLY A 55 43.55 -42.31 -15.59
C GLY A 55 42.63 -41.13 -15.23
N PHE A 56 42.37 -40.84 -13.95
CA PHE A 56 41.49 -39.73 -13.53
C PHE A 56 42.16 -38.79 -12.51
N PRO A 57 42.43 -37.51 -12.85
CA PRO A 57 43.01 -36.55 -11.92
C PRO A 57 42.04 -36.21 -10.77
N ALA A 58 42.59 -35.73 -9.65
CA ALA A 58 41.80 -35.27 -8.51
C ALA A 58 40.83 -34.13 -8.90
N THR A 59 39.64 -34.13 -8.31
CA THR A 59 38.59 -33.13 -8.57
C THR A 59 38.13 -32.37 -7.32
N ALA A 60 38.59 -32.78 -6.13
CA ALA A 60 38.40 -32.01 -4.90
C ALA A 60 39.15 -30.66 -4.97
N ALA A 61 38.45 -29.57 -4.62
CA ALA A 61 39.02 -28.24 -4.49
C ALA A 61 39.21 -27.88 -3.01
N ASP A 62 40.22 -27.06 -2.70
CA ASP A 62 40.38 -26.48 -1.36
C ASP A 62 39.22 -25.51 -1.05
N LEU A 63 38.95 -25.30 0.24
CA LEU A 63 37.78 -24.59 0.78
C LEU A 63 37.51 -23.17 0.23
N ASP A 64 38.51 -22.54 -0.41
CA ASP A 64 38.48 -21.16 -0.90
C ASP A 64 38.44 -21.05 -2.44
N GLN A 65 38.30 -22.17 -3.18
CA GLN A 65 38.16 -22.16 -4.66
C GLN A 65 36.82 -22.73 -5.14
N GLU A 66 36.20 -22.06 -6.13
CA GLU A 66 35.04 -22.60 -6.84
C GLU A 66 35.45 -23.74 -7.79
N MET A 67 34.86 -24.92 -7.62
CA MET A 67 35.10 -26.08 -8.48
C MET A 67 34.50 -25.86 -9.88
N ASP A 68 35.34 -25.84 -10.92
CA ASP A 68 34.89 -25.81 -12.32
C ASP A 68 34.25 -27.16 -12.73
N VAL A 69 32.93 -27.19 -12.65
CA VAL A 69 32.07 -28.32 -13.04
C VAL A 69 32.13 -28.67 -14.53
N THR A 70 32.75 -27.84 -15.37
CA THR A 70 32.91 -28.07 -16.82
C THR A 70 34.31 -28.57 -17.20
N SER A 71 35.25 -28.59 -16.24
CA SER A 71 36.62 -29.07 -16.47
C SER A 71 36.65 -30.52 -16.98
N GLU A 72 37.67 -30.86 -17.78
CA GLU A 72 37.87 -32.20 -18.31
C GLU A 72 38.08 -33.24 -17.19
N ALA A 73 38.73 -32.84 -16.10
CA ALA A 73 38.89 -33.63 -14.87
C ALA A 73 37.53 -34.01 -14.26
N VAL A 74 36.68 -33.03 -13.97
CA VAL A 74 35.33 -33.27 -13.40
C VAL A 74 34.47 -34.06 -14.37
N THR A 75 34.49 -33.72 -15.65
CA THR A 75 33.65 -34.35 -16.69
C THR A 75 34.02 -35.81 -16.89
N SER A 76 35.31 -36.13 -16.99
CA SER A 76 35.81 -37.51 -17.19
C SER A 76 35.53 -38.40 -15.98
N TYR A 77 35.78 -37.92 -14.75
CA TYR A 77 35.51 -38.68 -13.53
C TYR A 77 34.01 -38.88 -13.27
N SER A 78 33.19 -37.86 -13.53
CA SER A 78 31.72 -37.95 -13.53
C SER A 78 31.19 -39.04 -14.49
N LEU A 79 31.73 -39.09 -15.71
CA LEU A 79 31.43 -40.13 -16.69
C LEU A 79 31.92 -41.53 -16.27
N HIS A 80 33.05 -41.62 -15.59
CA HIS A 80 33.56 -42.88 -15.02
C HIS A 80 32.59 -43.45 -13.98
N LEU A 81 32.20 -42.67 -12.96
CA LEU A 81 31.25 -43.10 -11.94
C LEU A 81 29.90 -43.53 -12.56
N ARG A 82 29.38 -42.75 -13.50
CA ARG A 82 28.14 -43.11 -14.21
C ARG A 82 28.21 -44.47 -14.93
N ARG A 83 29.29 -44.72 -15.67
CA ARG A 83 29.52 -46.01 -16.36
C ARG A 83 29.70 -47.16 -15.38
N HIS A 84 30.29 -46.91 -14.22
CA HIS A 84 30.44 -47.90 -13.16
C HIS A 84 29.06 -48.35 -12.62
N HIS A 85 28.13 -47.41 -12.41
CA HIS A 85 26.75 -47.73 -12.00
C HIS A 85 25.97 -48.55 -13.04
N GLU A 86 26.14 -48.23 -14.32
CA GLU A 86 25.49 -48.94 -15.43
C GLU A 86 26.04 -50.37 -15.52
N LYS A 87 27.38 -50.52 -15.52
CA LYS A 87 28.04 -51.83 -15.52
C LYS A 87 27.65 -52.71 -14.34
N LEU A 88 27.51 -52.15 -13.13
CA LEU A 88 27.06 -52.92 -11.96
C LEU A 88 25.67 -53.50 -12.17
N LEU A 89 24.70 -52.67 -12.56
CA LEU A 89 23.32 -53.09 -12.76
C LEU A 89 23.20 -54.13 -13.87
N ASP A 90 23.85 -53.91 -15.01
CA ASP A 90 23.87 -54.83 -16.15
C ASP A 90 24.54 -56.18 -15.80
N SER A 91 25.47 -56.20 -14.84
CA SER A 91 26.15 -57.43 -14.39
C SER A 91 25.35 -58.26 -13.40
N LEU A 92 24.41 -57.64 -12.67
CA LEU A 92 23.64 -58.28 -11.60
C LEU A 92 22.23 -58.67 -12.03
N PHE A 93 21.63 -57.94 -12.97
CA PHE A 93 20.22 -58.10 -13.34
C PHE A 93 20.01 -58.10 -14.85
N VAL A 94 19.02 -58.86 -15.31
CA VAL A 94 18.65 -58.92 -16.73
C VAL A 94 17.99 -57.59 -17.13
N ALA A 95 18.41 -57.02 -18.26
CA ALA A 95 17.83 -55.79 -18.80
C ALA A 95 16.29 -55.89 -18.91
N GLY A 96 15.59 -54.85 -18.43
CA GLY A 96 14.13 -54.82 -18.35
C GLY A 96 13.52 -55.41 -17.06
N THR A 97 14.32 -56.01 -16.18
CA THR A 97 13.87 -56.42 -14.82
C THR A 97 14.05 -55.35 -13.75
N TYR A 98 14.66 -54.21 -14.10
CA TYR A 98 14.85 -53.03 -13.26
C TYR A 98 14.80 -51.78 -14.14
N GLU A 99 14.53 -50.63 -13.54
CA GLU A 99 14.55 -49.33 -14.21
C GLU A 99 15.44 -48.36 -13.42
N LYS A 100 16.60 -47.98 -13.99
CA LYS A 100 17.48 -46.97 -13.39
C LYS A 100 16.85 -45.58 -13.59
N LEU A 101 16.44 -44.95 -12.49
CA LEU A 101 15.76 -43.65 -12.50
C LEU A 101 16.74 -42.49 -12.59
N TYR A 102 17.80 -42.51 -11.78
CA TYR A 102 18.79 -41.42 -11.67
C TYR A 102 20.20 -41.97 -11.43
N SER A 103 21.21 -41.16 -11.75
CA SER A 103 22.61 -41.42 -11.42
C SER A 103 23.16 -40.19 -10.68
N TYR A 104 23.79 -40.41 -9.53
CA TYR A 104 24.39 -39.40 -8.69
C TYR A 104 25.91 -39.57 -8.73
N HIS A 105 26.64 -38.50 -9.05
CA HIS A 105 28.10 -38.53 -9.17
C HIS A 105 28.79 -37.28 -8.61
N HIS A 106 28.09 -36.14 -8.51
CA HIS A 106 28.68 -34.89 -8.02
C HIS A 106 28.76 -34.78 -6.50
N LEU A 107 27.66 -35.06 -5.79
CA LEU A 107 27.53 -34.84 -4.34
C LEU A 107 27.55 -36.13 -3.53
N ILE A 108 27.05 -37.21 -4.13
CA ILE A 108 27.12 -38.58 -3.62
C ILE A 108 27.43 -39.48 -4.81
N ASN A 109 28.16 -40.56 -4.57
CA ASN A 109 28.46 -41.59 -5.57
C ASN A 109 27.38 -42.67 -5.46
N GLY A 110 26.47 -42.75 -6.44
CA GLY A 110 25.31 -43.63 -6.33
C GLY A 110 24.29 -43.52 -7.45
N PHE A 111 23.13 -44.17 -7.28
CA PHE A 111 22.02 -44.13 -8.24
C PHE A 111 20.67 -44.43 -7.57
N ALA A 112 19.58 -44.08 -8.23
CA ALA A 112 18.24 -44.50 -7.84
C ALA A 112 17.67 -45.48 -8.86
N VAL A 113 16.99 -46.52 -8.39
CA VAL A 113 16.52 -47.64 -9.23
C VAL A 113 15.19 -48.19 -8.72
N HIS A 114 14.29 -48.50 -9.65
CA HIS A 114 13.02 -49.16 -9.40
C HIS A 114 13.18 -50.66 -9.69
N MET A 115 12.94 -51.50 -8.67
CA MET A 115 13.18 -52.96 -8.72
C MET A 115 12.38 -53.70 -7.64
N SER A 116 12.36 -55.03 -7.67
CA SER A 116 11.79 -55.84 -6.58
C SER A 116 12.67 -55.84 -5.32
N SER A 117 12.08 -56.12 -4.16
CA SER A 117 12.81 -56.23 -2.89
C SER A 117 13.89 -57.32 -2.90
N LEU A 118 13.67 -58.43 -3.61
CA LEU A 118 14.66 -59.49 -3.80
C LEU A 118 15.89 -58.98 -4.57
N GLN A 119 15.71 -58.19 -5.63
CA GLN A 119 16.83 -57.57 -6.35
C GLN A 119 17.57 -56.57 -5.45
N ALA A 120 16.87 -55.78 -4.64
CA ALA A 120 17.50 -54.86 -3.70
C ALA A 120 18.35 -55.58 -2.64
N ASP A 121 17.94 -56.75 -2.18
CA ASP A 121 18.72 -57.59 -1.25
C ASP A 121 19.95 -58.24 -1.89
N PHE A 122 19.90 -58.55 -3.19
CA PHE A 122 21.09 -58.94 -3.96
C PHE A 122 22.04 -57.76 -4.15
N LEU A 123 21.50 -56.58 -4.51
CA LEU A 123 22.29 -55.37 -4.70
C LEU A 123 23.00 -54.94 -3.41
N ARG A 124 22.38 -55.11 -2.23
CA ARG A 124 22.99 -54.82 -0.92
C ARG A 124 24.20 -55.70 -0.60
N LYS A 125 24.38 -56.82 -1.32
CA LYS A 125 25.50 -57.76 -1.16
C LYS A 125 26.52 -57.67 -2.30
N ALA A 126 26.31 -56.77 -3.27
CA ALA A 126 27.19 -56.63 -4.41
C ALA A 126 28.49 -55.89 -4.04
N PRO A 127 29.67 -56.32 -4.55
CA PRO A 127 30.91 -55.59 -4.36
C PRO A 127 30.82 -54.15 -4.86
N GLY A 128 31.36 -53.19 -4.11
CA GLY A 128 31.29 -51.76 -4.44
C GLY A 128 30.00 -51.06 -4.03
N VAL A 129 29.02 -51.76 -3.44
CA VAL A 129 27.78 -51.14 -2.92
C VAL A 129 27.89 -50.91 -1.41
N LYS A 130 27.81 -49.65 -0.99
CA LYS A 130 27.94 -49.22 0.40
C LYS A 130 26.61 -49.26 1.17
N TYR A 131 25.53 -48.81 0.53
CA TYR A 131 24.17 -48.82 1.11
C TYR A 131 23.11 -49.02 0.03
N VAL A 132 22.06 -49.78 0.37
CA VAL A 132 20.81 -49.91 -0.42
C VAL A 132 19.62 -49.67 0.49
N GLU A 133 19.02 -48.50 0.34
CA GLU A 133 17.91 -48.00 1.15
C GLU A 133 16.65 -47.88 0.28
N ARG A 134 15.48 -48.20 0.84
CA ARG A 134 14.20 -48.04 0.13
C ARG A 134 13.82 -46.56 0.15
N ASP A 135 13.53 -46.01 -1.03
CA ASP A 135 13.07 -44.64 -1.14
C ASP A 135 11.75 -44.45 -0.38
N THR A 136 11.65 -43.34 0.34
CA THR A 136 10.58 -43.08 1.29
C THR A 136 9.83 -41.82 0.87
N LYS A 137 8.49 -41.92 0.79
CA LYS A 137 7.63 -40.80 0.41
C LYS A 137 7.79 -39.61 1.37
N ILE A 138 8.56 -38.61 0.95
CA ILE A 138 8.70 -37.32 1.65
C ILE A 138 7.35 -36.58 1.63
N GLN A 139 6.86 -36.17 2.80
CA GLN A 139 5.70 -35.27 2.91
C GLN A 139 6.12 -33.80 2.75
N LYS A 140 5.26 -32.99 2.13
CA LYS A 140 5.41 -31.53 2.13
C LYS A 140 5.06 -30.98 3.51
N LEU A 141 6.01 -30.31 4.18
CA LEU A 141 5.79 -29.58 5.43
C LEU A 141 5.66 -28.09 5.15
N THR A 142 4.44 -27.53 5.17
CA THR A 142 4.27 -26.08 4.87
C THR A 142 3.14 -25.37 5.65
N THR A 143 3.45 -24.83 6.83
CA THR A 143 3.44 -23.36 6.89
C THR A 143 4.82 -22.96 7.29
N HIS A 144 5.43 -22.16 6.43
CA HIS A 144 6.86 -22.24 6.20
C HIS A 144 7.69 -21.39 7.16
N THR A 145 7.10 -20.36 7.77
CA THR A 145 7.87 -19.35 8.50
C THR A 145 8.55 -19.86 9.79
N PRO A 146 8.01 -20.81 10.56
CA PRO A 146 8.76 -21.45 11.65
C PRO A 146 9.99 -22.22 11.16
N GLN A 147 9.92 -22.91 10.01
CA GLN A 147 11.09 -23.59 9.42
C GLN A 147 12.06 -22.56 8.82
N PHE A 148 11.56 -21.53 8.13
CA PHE A 148 12.34 -20.45 7.51
C PHE A 148 13.26 -19.76 8.53
N LEU A 149 12.71 -19.46 9.70
CA LEU A 149 13.39 -18.81 10.83
C LEU A 149 14.13 -19.81 11.76
N GLY A 150 14.14 -21.10 11.44
CA GLY A 150 14.86 -22.14 12.18
C GLY A 150 14.24 -22.54 13.52
N LEU A 151 12.99 -22.18 13.81
CA LEU A 151 12.37 -22.48 15.11
C LEU A 151 12.26 -23.99 15.33
N THR A 152 11.80 -24.72 14.32
CA THR A 152 11.54 -26.16 14.39
C THR A 152 12.78 -27.01 14.68
N THR A 153 13.96 -26.53 14.30
CA THR A 153 15.23 -27.27 14.37
C THR A 153 16.21 -26.73 15.40
N ALA A 154 16.19 -25.42 15.69
CA ALA A 154 17.21 -24.78 16.52
C ALA A 154 16.67 -24.02 17.74
N VAL A 155 15.34 -23.83 17.86
CA VAL A 155 14.73 -23.07 18.97
C VAL A 155 13.82 -23.93 19.83
N TRP A 156 12.74 -24.48 19.26
CA TRP A 156 11.80 -25.29 20.03
C TRP A 156 12.48 -26.48 20.75
N PRO A 157 13.49 -27.17 20.17
CA PRO A 157 14.21 -28.21 20.90
C PRO A 157 14.91 -27.73 22.18
N THR A 158 15.38 -26.48 22.26
CA THR A 158 16.03 -25.94 23.46
C THR A 158 15.02 -25.52 24.53
N GLY A 159 13.82 -25.08 24.11
CA GLY A 159 12.67 -24.79 24.97
C GLY A 159 11.84 -26.02 25.38
N GLY A 160 12.31 -27.24 25.13
CA GLY A 160 11.64 -28.47 25.53
C GLY A 160 10.54 -28.97 24.57
N GLY A 161 10.56 -28.55 23.31
CA GLY A 161 9.68 -28.97 22.22
C GLY A 161 8.67 -27.90 21.78
N PHE A 162 8.03 -28.11 20.62
CA PHE A 162 6.91 -27.24 20.21
C PHE A 162 5.74 -27.33 21.20
N ASP A 163 5.58 -28.49 21.85
CA ASP A 163 4.64 -28.76 22.93
C ASP A 163 4.99 -28.07 24.26
N ARG A 164 6.00 -27.19 24.32
CA ARG A 164 6.22 -26.25 25.44
C ARG A 164 6.58 -24.84 24.99
N ALA A 165 6.68 -24.57 23.68
CA ALA A 165 7.17 -23.31 23.14
C ALA A 165 6.21 -22.14 23.42
N GLY A 166 6.60 -21.29 24.38
CA GLY A 166 5.83 -20.15 24.89
C GLY A 166 4.83 -20.47 26.00
N GLU A 167 4.86 -21.68 26.58
CA GLU A 167 3.94 -22.09 27.65
C GLU A 167 3.89 -21.04 28.79
N ASP A 168 2.67 -20.82 29.30
CA ASP A 168 2.32 -19.85 30.36
C ASP A 168 2.70 -18.37 30.13
N VAL A 169 3.13 -17.99 28.92
CA VAL A 169 3.24 -16.59 28.48
C VAL A 169 1.93 -16.16 27.82
N VAL A 170 1.39 -14.99 28.21
CA VAL A 170 0.14 -14.44 27.66
C VAL A 170 0.42 -13.34 26.64
N ILE A 171 -0.01 -13.56 25.39
CA ILE A 171 0.05 -12.56 24.32
C ILE A 171 -1.34 -11.92 24.14
N GLY A 172 -1.41 -10.60 24.32
CA GLY A 172 -2.57 -9.78 24.03
C GLY A 172 -2.58 -9.31 22.57
N PHE A 173 -3.72 -9.44 21.90
CA PHE A 173 -3.95 -8.97 20.53
C PHE A 173 -5.00 -7.86 20.54
N VAL A 174 -4.62 -6.67 20.09
CA VAL A 174 -5.50 -5.50 19.97
C VAL A 174 -5.83 -5.30 18.50
N ASP A 175 -6.95 -5.87 18.05
CA ASP A 175 -7.24 -6.08 16.61
C ASP A 175 -8.75 -6.28 16.32
N SER A 176 -9.14 -7.05 15.27
CA SER A 176 -10.53 -7.27 14.86
C SER A 176 -11.31 -8.35 15.62
N GLY A 177 -10.65 -9.06 16.54
CA GLY A 177 -11.25 -10.13 17.36
C GLY A 177 -10.62 -11.50 17.13
N ILE A 178 -11.36 -12.57 17.45
CA ILE A 178 -10.93 -13.96 17.27
C ILE A 178 -12.08 -14.86 16.79
N TYR A 179 -11.79 -15.83 15.94
CA TYR A 179 -12.70 -16.94 15.64
C TYR A 179 -12.30 -18.19 16.44
N PRO A 180 -12.89 -18.43 17.63
CA PRO A 180 -12.36 -19.38 18.62
C PRO A 180 -12.48 -20.85 18.23
N GLU A 181 -13.38 -21.17 17.28
CA GLU A 181 -13.61 -22.54 16.82
C GLU A 181 -12.52 -23.03 15.84
N HIS A 182 -11.63 -22.14 15.37
CA HIS A 182 -10.58 -22.53 14.44
C HIS A 182 -9.60 -23.53 15.06
N PRO A 183 -9.19 -24.62 14.35
CA PRO A 183 -8.30 -25.65 14.90
C PRO A 183 -6.98 -25.13 15.51
N SER A 184 -6.45 -24.00 15.01
CA SER A 184 -5.27 -23.32 15.57
C SER A 184 -5.43 -22.84 17.02
N PHE A 185 -6.66 -22.73 17.52
CA PHE A 185 -6.96 -22.28 18.89
C PHE A 185 -7.61 -23.37 19.75
N SER A 186 -7.69 -24.60 19.23
CA SER A 186 -8.32 -25.74 19.93
C SER A 186 -7.47 -26.24 21.11
N THR A 187 -8.11 -26.91 22.08
CA THR A 187 -7.42 -27.54 23.23
C THR A 187 -7.48 -29.07 23.22
N HIS A 188 -8.24 -29.67 22.30
CA HIS A 188 -8.45 -31.13 22.21
C HIS A 188 -7.27 -31.94 21.61
N ARG A 189 -6.13 -31.31 21.31
CA ARG A 189 -5.00 -31.94 20.59
C ARG A 189 -3.65 -31.84 21.32
N THR A 190 -3.63 -31.27 22.51
CA THR A 190 -2.44 -31.05 23.36
C THR A 190 -2.77 -31.45 24.79
N ASP A 191 -1.77 -31.53 25.67
CA ASP A 191 -2.03 -31.68 27.10
C ASP A 191 -2.94 -30.54 27.60
N PRO A 192 -3.81 -30.80 28.60
CA PRO A 192 -4.66 -29.77 29.18
C PRO A 192 -3.83 -28.59 29.68
N TYR A 193 -4.22 -27.39 29.25
CA TYR A 193 -3.62 -26.15 29.69
C TYR A 193 -3.86 -25.93 31.20
N GLY A 194 -2.78 -25.66 31.94
CA GLY A 194 -2.87 -25.28 33.35
C GLY A 194 -3.52 -23.90 33.56
N PRO A 195 -3.90 -23.55 34.79
CA PRO A 195 -4.29 -22.19 35.13
C PRO A 195 -3.09 -21.24 34.98
N VAL A 196 -3.35 -19.96 34.67
CA VAL A 196 -2.32 -18.91 34.65
C VAL A 196 -2.67 -17.87 35.72
N PRO A 197 -2.28 -18.06 37.00
CA PRO A 197 -2.80 -17.27 38.13
C PRO A 197 -2.43 -15.77 38.09
N ARG A 198 -1.45 -15.40 37.26
CA ARG A 198 -1.06 -14.00 37.03
C ARG A 198 -2.05 -13.25 36.13
N TYR A 199 -2.71 -13.95 35.20
CA TYR A 199 -3.67 -13.37 34.27
C TYR A 199 -5.06 -13.30 34.92
N LYS A 200 -5.71 -12.14 34.80
CA LYS A 200 -7.00 -11.82 35.46
C LYS A 200 -8.08 -11.33 34.50
N GLY A 201 -7.79 -11.30 33.19
CA GLY A 201 -8.74 -10.85 32.19
C GLY A 201 -9.97 -11.73 32.09
N LYS A 202 -11.07 -11.12 31.67
CA LYS A 202 -12.37 -11.79 31.55
C LYS A 202 -12.57 -12.41 30.17
N CYS A 203 -13.51 -13.35 30.14
CA CYS A 203 -13.99 -14.00 28.93
C CYS A 203 -15.46 -13.63 28.74
N GLU A 204 -15.75 -12.88 27.69
CA GLU A 204 -17.14 -12.62 27.31
C GLU A 204 -17.81 -13.92 26.80
N ILE A 205 -19.15 -13.91 26.86
CA ILE A 205 -20.00 -15.00 26.38
C ILE A 205 -20.53 -14.58 25.02
N ASP A 206 -20.47 -15.49 24.04
CA ASP A 206 -21.08 -15.31 22.73
C ASP A 206 -22.60 -15.17 22.88
N PRO A 207 -23.21 -14.03 22.48
CA PRO A 207 -24.65 -13.85 22.56
C PRO A 207 -25.44 -14.86 21.72
N VAL A 208 -24.84 -15.45 20.68
CA VAL A 208 -25.48 -16.43 19.80
C VAL A 208 -25.38 -17.85 20.37
N THR A 209 -24.16 -18.35 20.60
CA THR A 209 -23.98 -19.75 21.07
C THR A 209 -24.10 -19.94 22.58
N GLN A 210 -24.16 -18.85 23.36
CA GLN A 210 -24.17 -18.85 24.83
C GLN A 210 -22.95 -19.56 25.45
N ARG A 211 -21.81 -19.57 24.74
CA ARG A 211 -20.54 -20.16 25.17
C ARG A 211 -19.49 -19.08 25.44
N SER A 212 -18.58 -19.36 26.35
CA SER A 212 -17.37 -18.56 26.55
C SER A 212 -16.50 -18.58 25.28
N PHE A 213 -15.97 -17.42 24.87
CA PHE A 213 -14.94 -17.33 23.83
C PHE A 213 -13.60 -17.96 24.24
N CYS A 214 -13.36 -18.14 25.53
CA CYS A 214 -12.17 -18.76 26.10
C CYS A 214 -12.32 -20.27 26.28
N ASN A 215 -11.20 -20.98 26.10
CA ASN A 215 -11.13 -22.45 26.11
C ASN A 215 -9.84 -23.00 26.79
N GLY A 216 -8.99 -22.14 27.36
CA GLY A 216 -7.70 -22.48 27.97
C GLY A 216 -6.49 -22.13 27.12
N LYS A 217 -6.62 -22.24 25.78
CA LYS A 217 -5.68 -21.65 24.81
C LYS A 217 -5.93 -20.15 24.68
N ILE A 218 -7.19 -19.80 24.43
CA ILE A 218 -7.73 -18.46 24.63
C ILE A 218 -8.07 -18.33 26.11
N VAL A 219 -7.45 -17.37 26.80
CA VAL A 219 -7.57 -17.13 28.25
C VAL A 219 -8.32 -15.84 28.60
N GLY A 220 -8.44 -14.91 27.64
CA GLY A 220 -9.26 -13.70 27.76
C GLY A 220 -9.80 -13.27 26.40
N ALA A 221 -11.00 -12.73 26.36
CA ALA A 221 -11.66 -12.30 25.13
C ALA A 221 -12.69 -11.20 25.43
N GLN A 222 -12.43 -9.99 24.93
CA GLN A 222 -13.16 -8.76 25.23
C GLN A 222 -13.32 -7.87 23.99
N HIS A 223 -14.32 -6.99 23.97
CA HIS A 223 -14.51 -6.02 22.89
C HIS A 223 -14.70 -4.58 23.38
N PHE A 224 -14.29 -3.62 22.54
CA PHE A 224 -14.26 -2.19 22.81
C PHE A 224 -14.84 -1.46 21.60
N ALA A 225 -16.12 -1.09 21.70
CA ALA A 225 -16.87 -0.37 20.66
C ALA A 225 -17.48 0.94 21.17
N LYS A 226 -17.09 1.43 22.36
CA LYS A 226 -17.83 2.50 23.04
C LYS A 226 -17.73 3.82 22.27
N ALA A 227 -16.55 4.14 21.73
CA ALA A 227 -16.40 5.33 20.90
C ALA A 227 -17.06 5.14 19.52
N ALA A 228 -16.96 3.96 18.92
CA ALA A 228 -17.65 3.63 17.67
C ALA A 228 -19.19 3.76 17.76
N ILE A 229 -19.79 3.27 18.84
CA ILE A 229 -21.23 3.39 19.12
C ILE A 229 -21.60 4.85 19.39
N ALA A 230 -20.84 5.57 20.23
CA ALA A 230 -21.10 6.98 20.52
C ALA A 230 -20.96 7.90 19.30
N ALA A 231 -20.08 7.54 18.35
CA ALA A 231 -19.91 8.26 17.09
C ALA A 231 -20.97 7.91 16.02
N GLY A 232 -21.86 6.94 16.27
CA GLY A 232 -22.84 6.46 15.29
C GLY A 232 -22.23 5.70 14.12
N ALA A 233 -20.96 5.25 14.24
CA ALA A 233 -20.25 4.51 13.20
C ALA A 233 -20.49 2.99 13.30
N PHE A 234 -20.77 2.48 14.50
CA PHE A 234 -21.03 1.06 14.75
C PHE A 234 -22.38 0.62 14.16
N ASN A 235 -22.38 -0.42 13.32
CA ASN A 235 -23.59 -0.95 12.70
C ASN A 235 -23.88 -2.39 13.16
N PRO A 236 -24.88 -2.62 14.04
CA PRO A 236 -25.16 -3.95 14.60
C PRO A 236 -25.67 -4.98 13.58
N ASP A 237 -26.14 -4.56 12.40
CA ASP A 237 -26.60 -5.49 11.35
C ASP A 237 -25.43 -6.20 10.65
N VAL A 238 -24.23 -5.60 10.69
CA VAL A 238 -23.03 -6.11 10.01
C VAL A 238 -21.79 -6.20 10.91
N GLU A 239 -21.85 -5.77 12.16
CA GLU A 239 -20.72 -5.77 13.10
C GLU A 239 -21.08 -6.48 14.41
N PHE A 240 -20.16 -7.30 14.91
CA PHE A 240 -20.37 -8.06 16.14
C PHE A 240 -19.94 -7.24 17.36
N ALA A 241 -20.91 -6.90 18.22
CA ALA A 241 -20.70 -6.35 19.57
C ALA A 241 -20.26 -7.47 20.55
N SER A 242 -19.20 -8.17 20.18
CA SER A 242 -18.57 -9.28 20.89
C SER A 242 -17.14 -9.46 20.39
N PRO A 243 -16.28 -10.24 21.06
CA PRO A 243 -14.90 -10.50 20.65
C PRO A 243 -14.79 -11.34 19.37
N LEU A 244 -15.91 -11.79 18.79
CA LEU A 244 -15.95 -12.55 17.55
C LEU A 244 -15.30 -11.73 16.43
N ASP A 245 -14.32 -12.33 15.77
CA ASP A 245 -13.74 -11.79 14.55
C ASP A 245 -14.82 -11.75 13.46
N GLY A 246 -15.10 -10.57 12.93
CA GLY A 246 -15.92 -10.42 11.73
C GLY A 246 -15.08 -10.18 10.48
N ASP A 247 -13.80 -9.91 10.64
CA ASP A 247 -12.95 -9.31 9.62
C ASP A 247 -12.00 -10.35 9.03
N GLY A 248 -11.42 -11.18 9.90
CA GLY A 248 -10.47 -12.27 9.60
C GLY A 248 -9.04 -11.94 10.04
N HIS A 249 -8.68 -10.65 10.06
CA HIS A 249 -7.33 -10.18 10.34
C HIS A 249 -6.84 -10.55 11.75
N GLY A 250 -7.65 -10.35 12.79
CA GLY A 250 -7.33 -10.68 14.18
C GLY A 250 -7.06 -12.18 14.40
N SER A 251 -7.87 -13.04 13.79
CA SER A 251 -7.64 -14.49 13.77
C SER A 251 -6.35 -14.86 13.04
N HIS A 252 -6.04 -14.18 11.94
CA HIS A 252 -4.84 -14.40 11.15
C HIS A 252 -3.58 -14.14 11.98
N ILE A 253 -3.49 -12.97 12.61
CA ILE A 253 -2.31 -12.56 13.40
C ILE A 253 -2.15 -13.38 14.70
N ALA A 254 -3.26 -13.73 15.37
CA ALA A 254 -3.22 -14.54 16.58
C ALA A 254 -2.66 -15.94 16.30
N ALA A 255 -3.01 -16.53 15.15
CA ALA A 255 -2.47 -17.81 14.72
C ALA A 255 -0.99 -17.74 14.24
N ILE A 256 -0.51 -16.61 13.71
CA ILE A 256 0.92 -16.43 13.37
C ILE A 256 1.79 -16.40 14.63
N ALA A 257 1.35 -15.69 15.68
CA ALA A 257 2.09 -15.60 16.93
C ALA A 257 2.02 -16.90 17.73
N ALA A 258 0.79 -17.39 17.96
CA ALA A 258 0.50 -18.42 18.97
C ALA A 258 -0.42 -19.54 18.48
N GLY A 259 -0.66 -19.71 17.18
CA GLY A 259 -1.46 -20.83 16.67
C GLY A 259 -0.82 -22.20 16.99
N ASN A 260 -1.64 -23.20 17.32
CA ASN A 260 -1.18 -24.56 17.57
C ASN A 260 -0.39 -25.13 16.37
N ASN A 261 0.60 -25.96 16.65
CA ASN A 261 1.44 -26.62 15.64
C ASN A 261 0.68 -27.77 14.92
N GLY A 262 1.10 -28.08 13.70
CA GLY A 262 0.65 -29.25 12.94
C GLY A 262 -0.72 -29.14 12.27
N ILE A 263 -1.32 -27.94 12.22
CA ILE A 263 -2.70 -27.73 11.76
C ILE A 263 -2.77 -27.71 10.22
N ALA A 264 -3.34 -28.74 9.58
CA ALA A 264 -3.35 -28.83 8.11
C ALA A 264 -4.10 -27.67 7.43
N VAL A 265 -3.38 -26.82 6.69
CA VAL A 265 -3.91 -25.74 5.84
C VAL A 265 -4.53 -26.38 4.61
N ARG A 266 -5.85 -26.47 4.57
CA ARG A 266 -6.59 -27.11 3.49
C ARG A 266 -7.60 -26.15 2.90
N MET A 267 -7.50 -25.88 1.60
CA MET A 267 -8.49 -25.10 0.87
C MET A 267 -8.78 -25.76 -0.47
N HIS A 268 -10.06 -25.76 -0.87
CA HIS A 268 -10.51 -26.25 -2.17
C HIS A 268 -10.12 -27.72 -2.49
N GLY A 269 -9.87 -28.55 -1.47
CA GLY A 269 -9.44 -29.95 -1.64
C GLY A 269 -7.91 -30.15 -1.74
N TYR A 270 -7.13 -29.07 -1.68
CA TYR A 270 -5.67 -29.11 -1.68
C TYR A 270 -5.10 -28.81 -0.30
N GLU A 271 -4.03 -29.51 0.09
CA GLU A 271 -3.29 -29.24 1.33
C GLU A 271 -2.05 -28.40 1.00
N PHE A 272 -2.01 -27.19 1.56
CA PHE A 272 -0.89 -26.26 1.44
C PHE A 272 0.13 -26.41 2.56
N GLY A 273 -0.05 -27.42 3.44
CA GLY A 273 0.86 -27.90 4.47
C GLY A 273 0.28 -27.77 5.88
N LYS A 274 1.13 -27.54 6.91
CA LYS A 274 0.74 -27.58 8.33
C LYS A 274 1.10 -26.29 9.07
N ALA A 275 0.07 -25.54 9.47
CA ALA A 275 0.07 -24.33 10.28
C ALA A 275 0.69 -24.53 11.68
N SER A 276 1.45 -23.52 12.10
CA SER A 276 1.98 -23.32 13.43
C SER A 276 2.31 -21.85 13.66
N GLY A 277 1.99 -21.33 14.83
CA GLY A 277 2.54 -20.06 15.30
C GLY A 277 4.01 -20.19 15.70
N MET A 278 4.66 -19.06 16.00
CA MET A 278 6.04 -19.06 16.50
C MET A 278 6.15 -19.61 17.93
N ALA A 279 5.13 -19.39 18.76
CA ALA A 279 5.00 -19.91 20.12
C ALA A 279 3.69 -20.74 20.29
N PRO A 280 3.65 -21.99 19.79
CA PRO A 280 2.43 -22.80 19.74
C PRO A 280 1.73 -23.08 21.07
N ARG A 281 2.40 -22.92 22.22
CA ARG A 281 1.80 -23.09 23.57
C ARG A 281 1.50 -21.77 24.28
N ALA A 282 1.89 -20.61 23.74
CA ALA A 282 1.54 -19.31 24.33
C ALA A 282 0.02 -19.12 24.42
N ARG A 283 -0.42 -18.43 25.46
CA ARG A 283 -1.84 -18.14 25.70
C ARG A 283 -2.25 -16.90 24.92
N ILE A 284 -3.51 -16.88 24.50
CA ILE A 284 -4.09 -15.82 23.66
C ILE A 284 -5.09 -15.01 24.50
N ALA A 285 -4.90 -13.69 24.57
CA ALA A 285 -5.85 -12.74 25.11
C ALA A 285 -6.28 -11.76 24.01
N VAL A 286 -7.57 -11.54 23.83
CA VAL A 286 -8.13 -10.83 22.66
C VAL A 286 -8.87 -9.59 23.11
N TYR A 287 -8.51 -8.44 22.54
CA TYR A 287 -9.10 -7.14 22.82
C TYR A 287 -9.53 -6.52 21.50
N LYS A 288 -10.79 -6.76 21.11
CA LYS A 288 -11.32 -6.31 19.83
C LYS A 288 -11.58 -4.80 19.82
N VAL A 289 -10.98 -4.11 18.85
CA VAL A 289 -11.08 -2.65 18.65
C VAL A 289 -11.32 -2.26 17.20
N LEU A 290 -11.18 -3.21 16.26
CA LEU A 290 -11.41 -3.00 14.83
C LEU A 290 -12.73 -3.63 14.37
N TYR A 291 -13.38 -2.94 13.43
CA TYR A 291 -14.68 -3.25 12.86
C TYR A 291 -14.69 -2.94 11.35
N ARG A 292 -15.54 -3.66 10.62
CA ARG A 292 -15.45 -3.83 9.16
C ARG A 292 -15.58 -2.53 8.36
N LEU A 293 -16.40 -1.58 8.82
CA LEU A 293 -16.78 -0.43 8.00
C LEU A 293 -15.89 0.80 8.16
N PHE A 294 -15.23 0.95 9.31
CA PHE A 294 -14.51 2.17 9.67
C PHE A 294 -13.13 1.94 10.33
N GLY A 295 -12.71 0.68 10.49
CA GLY A 295 -11.52 0.34 11.26
C GLY A 295 -11.80 0.48 12.76
N GLY A 296 -11.16 1.43 13.43
CA GLY A 296 -11.31 1.61 14.89
C GLY A 296 -10.99 3.02 15.36
N TYR A 297 -11.46 3.34 16.57
CA TYR A 297 -11.18 4.64 17.22
C TYR A 297 -10.00 4.52 18.19
N VAL A 298 -9.09 5.48 18.14
CA VAL A 298 -7.89 5.51 19.02
C VAL A 298 -8.26 5.42 20.51
N SER A 299 -9.42 5.95 20.93
CA SER A 299 -9.93 5.83 22.29
C SER A 299 -10.32 4.40 22.68
N ASP A 300 -10.94 3.63 21.78
CA ASP A 300 -11.24 2.20 22.01
C ASP A 300 -9.93 1.38 22.00
N VAL A 301 -8.95 1.75 21.15
CA VAL A 301 -7.60 1.15 21.14
C VAL A 301 -6.84 1.39 22.44
N VAL A 302 -6.84 2.61 22.97
CA VAL A 302 -6.19 2.95 24.24
C VAL A 302 -6.87 2.24 25.42
N ALA A 303 -8.21 2.16 25.43
CA ALA A 303 -8.95 1.41 26.45
C ALA A 303 -8.62 -0.10 26.43
N ALA A 304 -8.42 -0.69 25.25
CA ALA A 304 -7.99 -2.07 25.10
C ALA A 304 -6.56 -2.30 25.61
N ILE A 305 -5.63 -1.38 25.34
CA ILE A 305 -4.25 -1.45 25.85
C ILE A 305 -4.23 -1.36 27.38
N ASP A 306 -4.97 -0.42 27.97
CA ASP A 306 -5.10 -0.25 29.43
C ASP A 306 -5.68 -1.51 30.09
N GLN A 307 -6.79 -2.03 29.56
CA GLN A 307 -7.39 -3.28 30.06
C GLN A 307 -6.42 -4.46 29.92
N ALA A 308 -5.68 -4.58 28.83
CA ALA A 308 -4.74 -5.68 28.63
C ALA A 308 -3.58 -5.66 29.64
N VAL A 309 -3.07 -4.46 29.97
CA VAL A 309 -2.07 -4.28 31.04
C VAL A 309 -2.67 -4.62 32.41
N GLN A 310 -3.90 -4.16 32.70
CA GLN A 310 -4.61 -4.49 33.95
C GLN A 310 -4.83 -6.01 34.12
N ASP A 311 -5.17 -6.68 33.03
CA ASP A 311 -5.43 -8.12 32.97
C ASP A 311 -4.16 -8.96 33.12
N GLY A 312 -2.97 -8.35 32.94
CA GLY A 312 -1.68 -8.98 33.15
C GLY A 312 -1.14 -9.75 31.94
N VAL A 313 -1.28 -9.23 30.73
CA VAL A 313 -0.57 -9.77 29.55
C VAL A 313 0.95 -9.55 29.67
N ASP A 314 1.77 -10.50 29.20
CA ASP A 314 3.23 -10.32 29.15
C ASP A 314 3.66 -9.54 27.88
N ILE A 315 2.91 -9.68 26.79
CA ILE A 315 3.23 -9.16 25.45
C ILE A 315 1.97 -8.59 24.78
N LEU A 316 2.11 -7.49 24.03
CA LEU A 316 1.09 -6.93 23.15
C LEU A 316 1.51 -6.98 21.67
N ASN A 317 0.59 -7.44 20.81
CA ASN A 317 0.68 -7.31 19.37
C ASN A 317 -0.27 -6.21 18.87
N LEU A 318 0.28 -5.19 18.22
CA LEU A 318 -0.47 -4.08 17.63
C LEU A 318 -0.28 -4.06 16.10
N SER A 319 -1.25 -4.60 15.37
CA SER A 319 -1.26 -4.48 13.90
C SER A 319 -2.06 -3.24 13.43
N VAL A 320 -2.05 -2.20 14.26
CA VAL A 320 -2.79 -0.93 14.13
C VAL A 320 -1.85 0.26 14.37
N GLY A 321 -2.17 1.41 13.79
CA GLY A 321 -1.45 2.67 14.02
C GLY A 321 -2.19 3.88 13.42
N PRO A 322 -1.84 5.12 13.80
CA PRO A 322 -2.42 6.32 13.22
C PRO A 322 -1.99 6.50 11.76
N ASN A 323 -2.91 6.87 10.87
CA ASN A 323 -2.64 7.02 9.43
C ASN A 323 -1.72 8.20 9.05
N SER A 324 -1.32 9.03 10.01
CA SER A 324 -0.39 10.14 9.84
C SER A 324 0.29 10.49 11.17
N PRO A 325 1.40 11.26 11.16
CA PRO A 325 1.86 11.98 12.33
C PRO A 325 0.73 12.76 13.02
N PRO A 326 0.69 12.84 14.36
CA PRO A 326 -0.27 13.67 15.08
C PRO A 326 -0.14 15.15 14.70
N THR A 327 -1.28 15.83 14.54
CA THR A 327 -1.35 17.28 14.28
C THR A 327 -1.67 18.11 15.53
N ALA A 328 -2.17 17.47 16.59
CA ALA A 328 -2.57 18.12 17.83
C ALA A 328 -1.42 18.35 18.83
N THR A 329 -0.34 17.57 18.71
CA THR A 329 0.90 17.74 19.50
C THR A 329 2.02 18.20 18.57
N ARG A 330 3.01 18.94 19.09
CA ARG A 330 4.18 19.30 18.29
C ARG A 330 5.05 18.10 17.96
N THR A 331 5.09 17.12 18.86
CA THR A 331 5.95 15.93 18.76
C THR A 331 5.12 14.68 18.55
N THR A 332 5.59 13.80 17.66
CA THR A 332 4.96 12.52 17.33
C THR A 332 4.81 11.62 18.56
N PHE A 333 5.85 11.50 19.37
CA PHE A 333 5.93 10.63 20.55
C PHE A 333 5.07 11.05 21.77
N LEU A 334 4.37 12.19 21.71
CA LEU A 334 3.67 12.79 22.86
C LEU A 334 2.13 12.76 22.74
N ASN A 335 1.56 11.99 21.82
CA ASN A 335 0.10 11.83 21.75
C ASN A 335 -0.41 10.75 22.75
N PRO A 336 -1.71 10.72 23.08
CA PRO A 336 -2.27 9.78 24.08
C PRO A 336 -2.09 8.29 23.76
N PHE A 337 -2.03 7.91 22.48
CA PHE A 337 -1.77 6.51 22.09
C PHE A 337 -0.33 6.11 22.42
N ASP A 338 0.64 6.90 21.98
CA ASP A 338 2.06 6.64 22.29
C ASP A 338 2.37 6.72 23.80
N ALA A 339 1.69 7.60 24.55
CA ALA A 339 1.77 7.66 26.02
C ALA A 339 1.20 6.40 26.71
N ALA A 340 0.12 5.82 26.19
CA ALA A 340 -0.40 4.53 26.65
C ALA A 340 0.60 3.39 26.38
N LEU A 341 1.28 3.40 25.23
CA LEU A 341 2.34 2.43 24.91
C LEU A 341 3.55 2.57 25.84
N LEU A 342 3.95 3.80 26.20
CA LEU A 342 5.01 4.04 27.19
C LEU A 342 4.62 3.47 28.56
N SER A 343 3.36 3.60 28.93
CA SER A 343 2.82 3.11 30.20
C SER A 343 2.70 1.57 30.22
N ALA A 344 2.34 0.93 29.11
CA ALA A 344 2.40 -0.53 28.97
C ALA A 344 3.85 -1.06 29.10
N VAL A 345 4.81 -0.40 28.46
CA VAL A 345 6.24 -0.73 28.58
C VAL A 345 6.75 -0.52 30.02
N LYS A 346 6.31 0.55 30.70
CA LYS A 346 6.59 0.81 32.13
C LYS A 346 6.05 -0.30 33.04
N ALA A 347 4.89 -0.87 32.70
CA ALA A 347 4.31 -2.01 33.41
C ALA A 347 5.04 -3.35 33.12
N GLY A 348 6.05 -3.35 32.26
CA GLY A 348 6.85 -4.53 31.90
C GLY A 348 6.30 -5.34 30.71
N VAL A 349 5.31 -4.82 30.00
CA VAL A 349 4.70 -5.45 28.82
C VAL A 349 5.52 -5.14 27.58
N PHE A 350 5.96 -6.18 26.85
CA PHE A 350 6.66 -5.99 25.58
C PHE A 350 5.65 -5.72 24.45
N VAL A 351 5.88 -4.68 23.65
CA VAL A 351 4.97 -4.26 22.59
C VAL A 351 5.67 -4.36 21.23
N ALA A 352 5.09 -5.12 20.30
CA ALA A 352 5.46 -5.04 18.89
C ALA A 352 4.33 -4.42 18.06
N GLN A 353 4.69 -3.47 17.19
CA GLN A 353 3.76 -2.78 16.30
C GLN A 353 4.17 -2.94 14.84
N ALA A 354 3.20 -3.07 13.94
CA ALA A 354 3.41 -3.05 12.50
C ALA A 354 3.99 -1.68 12.05
N ALA A 355 4.99 -1.68 11.16
CA ALA A 355 5.61 -0.45 10.66
C ALA A 355 4.72 0.39 9.73
N GLY A 356 3.70 -0.23 9.11
CA GLY A 356 2.84 0.36 8.08
C GLY A 356 3.07 -0.24 6.70
N ASN A 357 2.08 -0.07 5.82
CA ASN A 357 2.08 -0.62 4.46
C ASN A 357 2.16 0.48 3.37
N GLY A 358 2.71 1.65 3.71
CA GLY A 358 2.81 2.82 2.82
C GLY A 358 4.09 2.91 1.99
N GLY A 359 4.94 1.88 1.99
CA GLY A 359 6.21 1.84 1.24
C GLY A 359 6.03 1.80 -0.28
N PRO A 360 7.13 1.91 -1.05
CA PRO A 360 8.53 1.85 -0.63
C PRO A 360 9.18 3.23 -0.36
N PHE A 361 8.42 4.32 -0.31
CA PHE A 361 8.98 5.66 -0.19
C PHE A 361 9.49 5.97 1.24
N PRO A 362 10.50 6.85 1.40
CA PRO A 362 10.97 7.28 2.72
C PRO A 362 9.89 7.96 3.56
N LYS A 363 10.02 7.90 4.89
CA LYS A 363 9.11 8.55 5.87
C LYS A 363 7.64 8.13 5.75
N THR A 364 7.41 6.85 5.44
CA THR A 364 6.06 6.25 5.28
C THR A 364 5.60 5.47 6.51
N LEU A 365 6.38 5.52 7.60
CA LEU A 365 6.09 4.85 8.87
C LEU A 365 4.85 5.43 9.56
N VAL A 366 4.15 4.56 10.30
CA VAL A 366 3.02 4.92 11.20
C VAL A 366 3.27 4.50 12.67
N SER A 367 4.50 4.10 12.98
CA SER A 367 4.92 3.57 14.28
C SER A 367 6.25 4.22 14.66
N PHE A 368 6.16 5.26 15.49
CA PHE A 368 7.25 6.20 15.76
C PHE A 368 7.98 5.89 17.09
N SER A 369 7.25 5.51 18.14
CA SER A 369 7.80 5.45 19.51
C SER A 369 9.05 4.58 19.73
N PRO A 370 10.09 5.07 20.44
CA PRO A 370 11.32 4.32 20.66
C PRO A 370 11.17 3.15 21.65
N TRP A 371 10.20 3.20 22.56
CA TRP A 371 9.94 2.18 23.59
C TRP A 371 9.26 0.90 23.09
N ILE A 372 8.70 0.90 21.88
CA ILE A 372 8.08 -0.27 21.23
C ILE A 372 8.99 -0.84 20.12
N THR A 373 8.75 -2.09 19.73
CA THR A 373 9.43 -2.73 18.59
C THR A 373 8.59 -2.59 17.31
N THR A 374 9.05 -1.76 16.39
CA THR A 374 8.39 -1.51 15.09
C THR A 374 8.90 -2.50 14.03
N VAL A 375 8.00 -3.24 13.40
CA VAL A 375 8.34 -4.40 12.58
C VAL A 375 8.05 -4.19 11.10
N ALA A 376 9.10 -4.32 10.27
CA ALA A 376 9.05 -4.30 8.82
C ALA A 376 8.69 -5.66 8.22
N ALA A 377 8.07 -5.65 7.03
CA ALA A 377 7.64 -6.86 6.32
C ALA A 377 8.71 -7.38 5.36
N GLY A 378 9.13 -8.62 5.58
CA GLY A 378 10.01 -9.38 4.71
C GLY A 378 9.25 -10.39 3.84
N VAL A 379 9.75 -10.59 2.63
CA VAL A 379 9.42 -11.72 1.75
C VAL A 379 10.27 -12.92 2.17
N ASP A 380 9.64 -14.06 2.42
CA ASP A 380 10.33 -15.32 2.71
C ASP A 380 10.91 -15.94 1.41
N ASP A 381 11.49 -17.14 1.50
CA ASP A 381 12.02 -17.82 0.31
C ASP A 381 10.92 -18.44 -0.58
N ARG A 382 9.64 -18.41 -0.18
CA ARG A 382 8.55 -19.15 -0.81
C ARG A 382 7.86 -18.34 -1.91
N ARG A 383 7.75 -18.91 -3.12
CA ARG A 383 6.95 -18.32 -4.20
C ARG A 383 6.07 -19.36 -4.90
N TYR A 384 4.84 -18.98 -5.20
CA TYR A 384 3.95 -19.74 -6.08
C TYR A 384 4.13 -19.23 -7.50
N LYS A 385 4.56 -20.10 -8.41
CA LYS A 385 4.70 -19.81 -9.84
C LYS A 385 3.88 -20.82 -10.63
N ASN A 386 3.18 -20.34 -11.64
CA ASN A 386 2.51 -21.13 -12.66
C ASN A 386 2.81 -20.58 -14.05
N HIS A 387 2.50 -21.38 -15.07
CA HIS A 387 2.84 -21.08 -16.45
C HIS A 387 1.61 -21.21 -17.36
N LEU A 388 1.38 -20.20 -18.19
CA LEU A 388 0.50 -20.30 -19.35
C LEU A 388 1.32 -20.76 -20.55
N ILE A 389 0.96 -21.90 -21.13
CA ILE A 389 1.59 -22.49 -22.31
C ILE A 389 0.68 -22.18 -23.50
N LEU A 390 1.15 -21.34 -24.43
CA LEU A 390 0.42 -21.00 -25.64
C LEU A 390 0.53 -22.12 -26.69
N GLY A 391 -0.45 -22.22 -27.60
CA GLY A 391 -0.45 -23.21 -28.68
C GLY A 391 0.71 -23.08 -29.68
N ASN A 392 1.42 -21.95 -29.69
CA ASN A 392 2.67 -21.76 -30.44
C ASN A 392 3.94 -22.20 -29.65
N GLY A 393 3.79 -22.85 -28.49
CA GLY A 393 4.88 -23.33 -27.64
C GLY A 393 5.47 -22.29 -26.69
N LYS A 394 5.14 -21.00 -26.83
CA LYS A 394 5.62 -19.94 -25.94
C LYS A 394 5.08 -20.15 -24.52
N ARG A 395 5.96 -20.08 -23.52
CA ARG A 395 5.61 -20.13 -22.10
C ARG A 395 5.61 -18.72 -21.51
N ILE A 396 4.55 -18.38 -20.81
CA ILE A 396 4.42 -17.13 -20.05
C ILE A 396 4.31 -17.50 -18.58
N ALA A 397 5.18 -16.93 -17.74
CA ALA A 397 5.10 -17.07 -16.30
C ALA A 397 4.02 -16.14 -15.73
N GLY A 398 3.32 -16.59 -14.68
CA GLY A 398 2.35 -15.81 -13.95
C GLY A 398 2.28 -16.22 -12.47
N LEU A 399 1.22 -15.76 -11.82
CA LEU A 399 0.88 -16.08 -10.44
C LEU A 399 -0.44 -16.87 -10.38
N GLY A 400 -0.54 -17.80 -9.43
CA GLY A 400 -1.79 -18.49 -9.14
C GLY A 400 -1.57 -19.77 -8.34
N VAL A 401 -2.52 -20.07 -7.44
CA VAL A 401 -2.52 -21.29 -6.63
C VAL A 401 -3.69 -22.17 -7.08
N SER A 402 -3.56 -22.72 -8.29
CA SER A 402 -4.63 -23.48 -8.97
C SER A 402 -4.13 -24.83 -9.47
N PRO A 403 -5.00 -25.83 -9.68
CA PRO A 403 -4.63 -27.04 -10.42
C PRO A 403 -4.26 -26.72 -11.87
N ALA A 404 -3.41 -27.56 -12.46
CA ALA A 404 -3.12 -27.52 -13.89
C ALA A 404 -4.34 -27.93 -14.75
N THR A 405 -4.36 -27.55 -16.02
CA THR A 405 -5.37 -27.96 -16.99
C THR A 405 -5.45 -29.48 -17.12
N HIS A 406 -6.68 -30.02 -17.15
CA HIS A 406 -6.93 -31.46 -17.02
C HIS A 406 -6.20 -32.31 -18.08
N GLY A 407 -5.47 -33.32 -17.62
CA GLY A 407 -4.69 -34.21 -18.48
C GLY A 407 -3.51 -33.52 -19.19
N ASN A 408 -3.07 -32.36 -18.68
CA ASN A 408 -2.06 -31.49 -19.29
C ASN A 408 -2.38 -31.08 -20.74
N LYS A 409 -3.67 -30.98 -21.07
CA LYS A 409 -4.17 -30.62 -22.41
C LYS A 409 -4.38 -29.12 -22.55
N SER A 410 -4.13 -28.60 -23.75
CA SER A 410 -4.53 -27.24 -24.13
C SER A 410 -6.03 -27.17 -24.45
N PHE A 411 -6.66 -26.06 -24.10
CA PHE A 411 -8.06 -25.74 -24.38
C PHE A 411 -8.13 -24.48 -25.24
N GLY A 412 -9.22 -24.27 -25.97
CA GLY A 412 -9.42 -23.04 -26.75
C GLY A 412 -9.47 -21.82 -25.82
N LEU A 413 -8.90 -20.69 -26.25
CA LEU A 413 -8.94 -19.41 -25.53
C LEU A 413 -10.09 -18.54 -26.05
N ILE A 414 -10.75 -17.79 -25.17
CA ILE A 414 -11.76 -16.79 -25.55
C ILE A 414 -11.70 -15.56 -24.64
N SER A 415 -11.65 -14.37 -25.23
CA SER A 415 -11.75 -13.11 -24.48
C SER A 415 -13.18 -12.85 -23.99
N ALA A 416 -13.30 -12.29 -22.79
CA ALA A 416 -14.55 -11.76 -22.26
C ALA A 416 -15.23 -10.77 -23.23
N THR A 417 -14.46 -9.98 -23.98
CA THR A 417 -14.99 -9.03 -24.97
C THR A 417 -15.72 -9.73 -26.13
N ASP A 418 -15.15 -10.81 -26.67
CA ASP A 418 -15.78 -11.59 -27.74
C ASP A 418 -16.89 -12.53 -27.24
N ALA A 419 -16.93 -12.78 -25.93
CA ALA A 419 -17.98 -13.55 -25.25
C ALA A 419 -19.22 -12.71 -24.87
N LEU A 420 -19.15 -11.36 -24.93
CA LEU A 420 -20.23 -10.46 -24.51
C LEU A 420 -21.61 -10.74 -25.16
N LEU A 421 -22.67 -10.54 -24.37
CA LEU A 421 -24.05 -10.48 -24.84
C LEU A 421 -24.42 -9.02 -25.24
N GLY A 422 -24.77 -8.84 -26.51
CA GLY A 422 -24.93 -7.51 -27.11
C GLY A 422 -26.17 -6.75 -26.65
N SER A 423 -26.01 -5.91 -25.62
CA SER A 423 -26.81 -4.69 -25.31
C SER A 423 -26.55 -4.14 -23.89
N SER A 424 -25.88 -4.88 -23.00
CA SER A 424 -25.74 -4.52 -21.57
C SER A 424 -24.45 -3.77 -21.19
N SER A 425 -23.77 -3.12 -22.15
CA SER A 425 -22.45 -2.49 -21.95
C SER A 425 -22.47 -1.13 -21.23
N THR A 426 -23.64 -0.54 -20.97
CA THR A 426 -23.77 0.85 -20.48
C THR A 426 -23.72 1.00 -18.95
N LYS A 427 -23.56 -0.08 -18.18
CA LYS A 427 -23.60 -0.01 -16.69
C LYS A 427 -22.54 -0.82 -15.93
N TYR A 428 -21.91 -1.83 -16.55
CA TYR A 428 -20.93 -2.69 -15.88
C TYR A 428 -19.81 -3.15 -16.83
N SER A 429 -18.58 -3.22 -16.32
CA SER A 429 -17.44 -3.81 -17.02
C SER A 429 -17.58 -5.34 -17.08
N ALA A 430 -17.63 -5.90 -18.30
CA ALA A 430 -17.56 -7.35 -18.50
C ALA A 430 -16.12 -7.87 -18.58
N LEU A 431 -15.13 -6.97 -18.77
CA LEU A 431 -13.71 -7.30 -18.88
C LEU A 431 -13.21 -8.03 -17.62
N ASP A 432 -13.67 -7.60 -16.45
CA ASP A 432 -13.26 -8.15 -15.16
C ASP A 432 -13.85 -9.55 -14.86
N CYS A 433 -14.70 -10.11 -15.73
CA CYS A 433 -15.34 -11.42 -15.55
C CYS A 433 -16.09 -11.62 -14.21
N GLN A 434 -16.57 -10.54 -13.58
CA GLN A 434 -17.23 -10.62 -12.26
C GLN A 434 -18.68 -11.11 -12.31
N ARG A 435 -19.28 -11.16 -13.51
CA ARG A 435 -20.72 -11.37 -13.74
C ARG A 435 -20.98 -12.35 -14.89
N PRO A 436 -21.41 -13.59 -14.64
CA PRO A 436 -21.67 -14.57 -15.70
C PRO A 436 -22.82 -14.17 -16.62
N GLU A 437 -23.80 -13.40 -16.13
CA GLU A 437 -24.97 -12.95 -16.89
C GLU A 437 -24.64 -12.02 -18.07
N LEU A 438 -23.43 -11.44 -18.11
CA LEU A 438 -22.96 -10.60 -19.22
C LEU A 438 -22.30 -11.41 -20.35
N LEU A 439 -21.99 -12.69 -20.11
CA LEU A 439 -21.15 -13.53 -20.97
C LEU A 439 -21.95 -14.70 -21.58
N ASN A 440 -21.78 -14.92 -22.89
CA ASN A 440 -22.47 -15.98 -23.62
C ASN A 440 -21.88 -17.35 -23.26
N LYS A 441 -22.58 -18.07 -22.36
CA LYS A 441 -22.23 -19.42 -21.91
C LYS A 441 -21.86 -20.37 -23.04
N ARG A 442 -22.59 -20.38 -24.17
CA ARG A 442 -22.30 -21.29 -25.31
C ARG A 442 -20.96 -20.99 -26.00
N LYS A 443 -20.49 -19.73 -25.97
CA LYS A 443 -19.18 -19.36 -26.52
C LYS A 443 -18.02 -19.75 -25.59
N VAL A 444 -18.25 -19.75 -24.28
CA VAL A 444 -17.25 -19.93 -23.20
C VAL A 444 -17.09 -21.39 -22.75
N GLN A 445 -18.17 -22.19 -22.83
CA GLN A 445 -18.16 -23.58 -22.37
C GLN A 445 -17.03 -24.41 -23.03
N GLY A 446 -16.25 -25.11 -22.22
CA GLY A 446 -15.11 -25.94 -22.66
C GLY A 446 -13.84 -25.16 -23.07
N LYS A 447 -13.82 -23.83 -22.92
CA LYS A 447 -12.67 -22.96 -23.22
C LYS A 447 -12.08 -22.33 -21.96
N ILE A 448 -10.89 -21.77 -22.08
CA ILE A 448 -10.29 -20.91 -21.05
C ILE A 448 -10.72 -19.46 -21.32
N LEU A 449 -11.25 -18.81 -20.28
CA LEU A 449 -11.77 -17.44 -20.34
C LEU A 449 -10.66 -16.43 -20.03
N LEU A 450 -10.35 -15.53 -20.96
CA LEU A 450 -9.44 -14.41 -20.77
C LEU A 450 -10.19 -13.18 -20.27
N CYS A 451 -9.72 -12.64 -19.15
CA CYS A 451 -10.29 -11.53 -18.40
C CYS A 451 -9.24 -10.42 -18.21
N GLY A 452 -9.67 -9.17 -18.17
CA GLY A 452 -8.82 -8.03 -17.83
C GLY A 452 -8.68 -7.85 -16.32
N TYR A 453 -7.62 -7.16 -15.92
CA TYR A 453 -7.40 -6.65 -14.58
C TYR A 453 -7.57 -5.12 -14.58
N SER A 454 -8.67 -4.61 -14.02
CA SER A 454 -8.92 -3.16 -13.89
C SER A 454 -8.75 -2.65 -12.46
N PHE A 455 -8.91 -1.32 -12.28
CA PHE A 455 -8.99 -0.66 -10.98
C PHE A 455 -10.09 -1.24 -10.04
N ASN A 456 -11.05 -2.01 -10.55
CA ASN A 456 -12.04 -2.70 -9.72
C ASN A 456 -11.40 -3.71 -8.75
N TYR A 457 -10.26 -4.31 -9.11
CA TYR A 457 -9.51 -5.21 -8.21
C TYR A 457 -8.79 -4.44 -7.09
N ILE A 458 -8.35 -3.21 -7.37
CA ILE A 458 -7.66 -2.34 -6.39
C ILE A 458 -8.66 -1.74 -5.40
N SER A 459 -9.87 -1.40 -5.87
CA SER A 459 -10.97 -0.92 -5.03
C SER A 459 -11.77 -2.01 -4.30
N GLY A 460 -11.34 -3.29 -4.39
CA GLY A 460 -12.00 -4.43 -3.73
C GLY A 460 -13.37 -4.82 -4.33
N THR A 461 -13.80 -4.18 -5.42
CA THR A 461 -15.10 -4.45 -6.07
C THR A 461 -15.04 -5.63 -7.06
N ALA A 462 -13.85 -6.07 -7.44
CA ALA A 462 -13.58 -7.29 -8.21
C ALA A 462 -12.60 -8.22 -7.46
N SER A 463 -12.77 -9.54 -7.61
CA SER A 463 -11.87 -10.54 -7.01
C SER A 463 -11.60 -11.73 -7.93
N ILE A 464 -10.44 -12.37 -7.76
CA ILE A 464 -10.04 -13.58 -8.52
C ILE A 464 -10.95 -14.75 -8.15
N LYS A 465 -11.36 -14.85 -6.87
CA LYS A 465 -12.38 -15.80 -6.43
C LYS A 465 -13.68 -15.67 -7.24
N LYS A 466 -14.13 -14.44 -7.49
CA LYS A 466 -15.34 -14.21 -8.29
C LYS A 466 -15.15 -14.55 -9.77
N VAL A 467 -13.98 -14.26 -10.36
CA VAL A 467 -13.63 -14.76 -11.72
C VAL A 467 -13.74 -16.28 -11.78
N SER A 468 -13.17 -16.99 -10.78
CA SER A 468 -13.24 -18.45 -10.70
C SER A 468 -14.69 -18.96 -10.62
N GLN A 469 -15.57 -18.30 -9.85
CA GLN A 469 -17.00 -18.62 -9.79
C GLN A 469 -17.70 -18.39 -11.13
N THR A 470 -17.45 -17.26 -11.79
CA THR A 470 -17.99 -16.92 -13.11
C THR A 470 -17.58 -17.97 -14.14
N ALA A 471 -16.28 -18.23 -14.28
CA ALA A 471 -15.74 -19.23 -15.21
C ALA A 471 -16.37 -20.61 -14.99
N LYS A 472 -16.48 -21.06 -13.73
CA LYS A 472 -17.14 -22.33 -13.38
C LYS A 472 -18.62 -22.36 -13.76
N SER A 473 -19.37 -21.29 -13.52
CA SER A 473 -20.81 -21.21 -13.85
C SER A 473 -21.09 -21.23 -15.36
N LEU A 474 -20.15 -20.69 -16.16
CA LEU A 474 -20.17 -20.70 -17.62
C LEU A 474 -19.66 -22.03 -18.21
N GLY A 475 -19.12 -22.94 -17.38
CA GLY A 475 -18.55 -24.21 -17.84
C GLY A 475 -17.21 -24.05 -18.57
N ALA A 476 -16.44 -23.01 -18.24
CA ALA A 476 -15.08 -22.83 -18.73
C ALA A 476 -14.15 -23.94 -18.19
N ALA A 477 -13.12 -24.28 -18.97
CA ALA A 477 -12.05 -25.21 -18.58
C ALA A 477 -11.04 -24.57 -17.61
N GLY A 478 -11.05 -23.24 -17.49
CA GLY A 478 -10.18 -22.44 -16.63
C GLY A 478 -10.29 -20.95 -16.98
N PHE A 479 -9.44 -20.12 -16.39
CA PHE A 479 -9.39 -18.68 -16.69
C PHE A 479 -7.97 -18.11 -16.69
N VAL A 480 -7.79 -17.00 -17.38
CA VAL A 480 -6.59 -16.15 -17.33
C VAL A 480 -7.05 -14.73 -16.99
N VAL A 481 -6.43 -14.10 -16.00
CA VAL A 481 -6.56 -12.66 -15.75
C VAL A 481 -5.27 -12.00 -16.22
N ALA A 482 -5.37 -10.95 -17.04
CA ALA A 482 -4.22 -10.28 -17.63
C ALA A 482 -4.20 -8.80 -17.25
N VAL A 483 -3.03 -8.32 -16.81
CA VAL A 483 -2.79 -6.92 -16.46
C VAL A 483 -2.36 -6.16 -17.71
N GLU A 484 -3.25 -5.33 -18.24
CA GLU A 484 -2.99 -4.51 -19.44
C GLU A 484 -2.29 -3.19 -19.07
N ASP A 485 -2.67 -2.56 -17.95
CA ASP A 485 -2.05 -1.35 -17.40
C ASP A 485 -1.59 -1.59 -15.95
N SER A 486 -0.44 -1.04 -15.56
CA SER A 486 -0.03 -0.95 -14.15
C SER A 486 -0.58 0.31 -13.51
N TYR A 487 -1.10 0.19 -12.28
CA TYR A 487 -1.41 1.35 -11.45
C TYR A 487 -0.45 1.39 -10.23
N PRO A 488 -0.01 2.57 -9.78
CA PRO A 488 0.70 2.72 -8.51
C PRO A 488 -0.08 2.08 -7.35
N GLY A 489 0.61 1.31 -6.51
CA GLY A 489 -0.01 0.56 -5.41
C GLY A 489 -0.71 -0.76 -5.80
N THR A 490 -0.68 -1.19 -7.07
CA THR A 490 -1.25 -2.49 -7.45
C THR A 490 -0.59 -3.65 -6.69
N LYS A 491 -1.40 -4.49 -6.03
CA LYS A 491 -0.97 -5.67 -5.26
C LYS A 491 -1.34 -6.96 -6.02
N PHE A 492 -0.37 -7.85 -6.20
CA PHE A 492 -0.57 -9.13 -6.87
C PHE A 492 -0.33 -10.31 -5.92
N ASP A 493 -1.35 -10.66 -5.14
CA ASP A 493 -1.33 -11.88 -4.31
C ASP A 493 -1.88 -13.09 -5.12
N PRO A 494 -1.26 -14.28 -5.02
CA PRO A 494 -1.70 -15.46 -5.75
C PRO A 494 -2.88 -16.13 -5.02
N VAL A 495 -4.07 -16.01 -5.59
CA VAL A 495 -5.32 -16.50 -4.99
C VAL A 495 -5.51 -18.01 -5.22
N PRO A 496 -5.79 -18.81 -4.17
CA PRO A 496 -6.17 -20.22 -4.30
C PRO A 496 -7.55 -20.41 -4.93
N VAL A 497 -7.65 -21.29 -5.94
CA VAL A 497 -8.89 -21.56 -6.68
C VAL A 497 -9.03 -23.04 -7.06
N ASN A 498 -10.28 -23.51 -7.25
CA ASN A 498 -10.59 -24.93 -7.51
C ASN A 498 -10.70 -25.32 -9.00
N ILE A 499 -10.38 -24.40 -9.91
CA ILE A 499 -10.26 -24.62 -11.36
C ILE A 499 -8.94 -24.02 -11.85
N PRO A 500 -8.39 -24.43 -13.00
CA PRO A 500 -7.17 -23.85 -13.56
C PRO A 500 -7.30 -22.33 -13.74
N GLY A 501 -6.37 -21.58 -13.16
CA GLY A 501 -6.45 -20.12 -13.07
C GLY A 501 -5.07 -19.48 -12.96
N ILE A 502 -4.80 -18.47 -13.78
CA ILE A 502 -3.51 -17.76 -13.77
C ILE A 502 -3.69 -16.25 -13.95
N LEU A 503 -2.92 -15.48 -13.20
CA LEU A 503 -2.79 -14.03 -13.29
C LEU A 503 -1.46 -13.66 -13.95
N ILE A 504 -1.52 -12.96 -15.09
CA ILE A 504 -0.35 -12.43 -15.79
C ILE A 504 -0.15 -10.98 -15.37
N THR A 505 0.87 -10.74 -14.53
CA THR A 505 1.15 -9.44 -13.91
C THR A 505 2.10 -8.55 -14.72
N ASP A 506 2.84 -9.13 -15.66
CA ASP A 506 3.80 -8.43 -16.50
C ASP A 506 3.11 -7.94 -17.78
N VAL A 507 2.97 -6.62 -17.92
CA VAL A 507 2.30 -5.96 -19.05
C VAL A 507 2.91 -6.37 -20.41
N SER A 508 4.22 -6.60 -20.48
CA SER A 508 4.87 -7.07 -21.72
C SER A 508 4.41 -8.49 -22.09
N LYS A 509 4.16 -9.33 -21.07
CA LYS A 509 3.64 -10.70 -21.25
C LYS A 509 2.13 -10.74 -21.47
N THR A 510 1.39 -9.79 -20.90
CA THR A 510 -0.02 -9.58 -21.28
C THR A 510 -0.13 -9.21 -22.75
N LYS A 511 0.72 -8.29 -23.24
CA LYS A 511 0.75 -7.93 -24.67
C LYS A 511 1.08 -9.14 -25.56
N ASP A 512 2.09 -9.92 -25.20
CA ASP A 512 2.42 -11.19 -25.88
C ASP A 512 1.21 -12.15 -26.00
N LEU A 513 0.38 -12.22 -24.96
CA LEU A 513 -0.83 -13.05 -24.91
C LEU A 513 -1.97 -12.48 -25.76
N ILE A 514 -2.19 -11.16 -25.71
CA ILE A 514 -3.23 -10.47 -26.48
C ILE A 514 -2.92 -10.51 -27.98
N ASP A 515 -1.66 -10.29 -28.38
CA ASP A 515 -1.22 -10.38 -29.77
C ASP A 515 -1.37 -11.82 -30.30
N TYR A 516 -1.06 -12.84 -29.49
CA TYR A 516 -1.33 -14.24 -29.83
C TYR A 516 -2.83 -14.54 -29.99
N TYR A 517 -3.67 -14.04 -29.08
CA TYR A 517 -5.12 -14.22 -29.16
C TYR A 517 -5.71 -13.57 -30.42
N ASN A 518 -5.33 -12.32 -30.70
CA ASN A 518 -5.83 -11.56 -31.85
C ASN A 518 -5.39 -12.17 -33.19
N SER A 519 -4.11 -12.54 -33.33
CA SER A 519 -3.60 -13.23 -34.53
C SER A 519 -4.22 -14.61 -34.76
N SER A 520 -4.71 -15.25 -33.71
CA SER A 520 -5.38 -16.57 -33.76
C SER A 520 -6.91 -16.48 -33.70
N THR A 521 -7.51 -15.31 -33.93
CA THR A 521 -8.97 -15.10 -33.93
C THR A 521 -9.43 -14.54 -35.26
N THR A 522 -10.25 -15.31 -35.99
CA THR A 522 -10.84 -14.85 -37.25
C THR A 522 -12.00 -13.90 -36.95
N ARG A 523 -12.03 -12.74 -37.62
CA ARG A 523 -13.07 -11.72 -37.48
C ARG A 523 -13.76 -11.46 -38.82
N ASP A 524 -15.04 -11.11 -38.78
CA ASP A 524 -15.79 -10.65 -39.96
C ASP A 524 -15.47 -9.19 -40.31
N TRP A 525 -16.04 -8.69 -41.41
CA TRP A 525 -15.88 -7.31 -41.88
C TRP A 525 -16.39 -6.25 -40.89
N ALA A 526 -17.21 -6.65 -39.90
CA ALA A 526 -17.72 -5.80 -38.83
C ALA A 526 -16.93 -5.98 -37.51
N GLY A 527 -15.77 -6.66 -37.55
CA GLY A 527 -14.87 -6.89 -36.42
C GLY A 527 -15.29 -7.99 -35.44
N ARG A 528 -16.40 -8.70 -35.70
CA ARG A 528 -16.94 -9.72 -34.79
C ARG A 528 -16.16 -11.02 -34.94
N ALA A 529 -15.73 -11.62 -33.83
CA ALA A 529 -15.05 -12.91 -33.84
C ALA A 529 -15.98 -14.03 -34.33
N THR A 530 -15.58 -14.71 -35.40
CA THR A 530 -16.30 -15.83 -36.04
C THR A 530 -15.68 -17.18 -35.72
N ALA A 531 -14.36 -17.24 -35.52
CA ALA A 531 -13.64 -18.45 -35.11
C ALA A 531 -12.51 -18.14 -34.10
N PHE A 532 -12.31 -19.04 -33.14
CA PHE A 532 -11.32 -18.94 -32.08
C PHE A 532 -10.33 -20.10 -32.21
N GLN A 533 -9.13 -19.85 -32.74
CA GLN A 533 -8.11 -20.88 -32.97
C GLN A 533 -6.98 -20.85 -31.92
N ALA A 534 -6.89 -19.77 -31.13
CA ALA A 534 -6.00 -19.69 -29.98
C ALA A 534 -6.23 -20.87 -29.02
N THR A 535 -5.16 -21.55 -28.60
CA THR A 535 -5.22 -22.58 -27.57
C THR A 535 -4.18 -22.31 -26.48
N VAL A 536 -4.53 -22.65 -25.23
CA VAL A 536 -3.64 -22.48 -24.08
C VAL A 536 -3.79 -23.64 -23.07
N GLY A 537 -2.72 -23.98 -22.39
CA GLY A 537 -2.72 -24.84 -21.19
C GLY A 537 -2.19 -24.08 -19.98
N ILE A 538 -2.65 -24.41 -18.78
CA ILE A 538 -2.13 -23.84 -17.52
C ILE A 538 -1.40 -24.96 -16.77
N ALA A 539 -0.13 -24.75 -16.44
CA ALA A 539 0.72 -25.69 -15.75
C ALA A 539 1.22 -25.11 -14.41
N ASP A 540 1.51 -26.01 -13.47
CA ASP A 540 2.00 -25.71 -12.11
C ASP A 540 1.03 -24.84 -11.26
N GLY A 541 1.47 -24.37 -10.09
CA GLY A 541 0.71 -23.44 -9.21
C GLY A 541 0.42 -23.94 -7.79
N LEU A 542 0.07 -25.22 -7.60
CA LEU A 542 -0.24 -25.76 -6.25
C LEU A 542 1.00 -26.00 -5.36
N ALA A 543 2.19 -26.10 -5.95
CA ALA A 543 3.43 -26.34 -5.23
C ALA A 543 4.27 -25.05 -5.18
N PRO A 544 4.75 -24.61 -4.00
CA PRO A 544 5.69 -23.51 -3.93
C PRO A 544 7.10 -23.94 -4.39
N THR A 545 7.88 -22.98 -4.87
CA THR A 545 9.33 -23.08 -5.05
C THR A 545 10.03 -22.24 -3.99
N LEU A 546 11.16 -22.72 -3.45
CA LEU A 546 11.97 -22.02 -2.45
C LEU A 546 13.20 -21.38 -3.12
N PHE A 547 13.61 -20.18 -2.69
CA PHE A 547 14.72 -19.41 -3.27
C PHE A 547 15.66 -18.83 -2.19
N ASN A 548 16.97 -19.07 -2.31
CA ASN A 548 17.95 -18.61 -1.32
C ASN A 548 18.11 -17.08 -1.22
N SER A 549 17.57 -16.30 -2.16
CA SER A 549 17.66 -14.84 -2.19
C SER A 549 16.73 -14.13 -1.20
N ALA A 550 16.44 -14.74 -0.06
CA ALA A 550 15.50 -14.27 0.95
C ALA A 550 16.12 -14.30 2.37
N PRO A 551 15.71 -13.37 3.27
CA PRO A 551 14.59 -12.46 3.11
C PRO A 551 14.89 -11.22 2.24
N GLN A 552 13.83 -10.65 1.66
CA GLN A 552 13.87 -9.37 0.95
C GLN A 552 12.89 -8.41 1.62
N VAL A 553 13.17 -7.11 1.72
CA VAL A 553 12.17 -6.15 2.24
C VAL A 553 11.05 -5.99 1.21
N ALA A 554 9.81 -6.25 1.63
CA ALA A 554 8.63 -6.23 0.77
C ALA A 554 8.31 -4.81 0.29
N LEU A 555 7.84 -4.68 -0.95
CA LEU A 555 7.59 -3.40 -1.62
C LEU A 555 6.77 -2.42 -0.76
N PHE A 556 5.64 -2.90 -0.25
CA PHE A 556 4.71 -2.13 0.58
C PHE A 556 5.22 -1.79 1.99
N SER A 557 6.26 -2.45 2.51
CA SER A 557 6.71 -2.20 3.89
C SER A 557 7.10 -0.73 4.04
N SER A 558 6.56 -0.02 5.04
CA SER A 558 6.91 1.39 5.27
C SER A 558 8.39 1.56 5.63
N ARG A 559 8.98 2.70 5.24
CA ARG A 559 10.42 3.01 5.36
C ARG A 559 10.69 4.24 6.22
N GLY A 560 11.83 4.22 6.90
CA GLY A 560 12.38 5.36 7.63
C GLY A 560 12.88 6.51 6.73
N PRO A 561 13.56 7.53 7.30
CA PRO A 561 13.78 7.74 8.74
C PRO A 561 12.48 7.95 9.52
N ASP A 562 12.58 7.85 10.84
CA ASP A 562 11.56 8.28 11.78
C ASP A 562 11.40 9.81 11.77
N VAL A 563 10.23 10.32 12.20
CA VAL A 563 9.90 11.75 12.18
C VAL A 563 9.52 12.26 13.57
N LYS A 564 10.09 13.41 13.95
CA LYS A 564 9.86 14.04 15.26
C LYS A 564 8.54 14.82 15.34
N ASP A 565 8.04 15.31 14.21
CA ASP A 565 6.91 16.24 14.13
C ASP A 565 6.12 16.15 12.81
N PHE A 566 4.98 16.84 12.74
CA PHE A 566 4.13 16.93 11.54
C PHE A 566 4.79 17.71 10.37
N SER A 567 5.93 18.37 10.58
CA SER A 567 6.74 18.99 9.52
C SER A 567 7.74 18.00 8.90
N PHE A 568 7.64 16.72 9.24
CA PHE A 568 8.49 15.63 8.78
C PHE A 568 9.98 15.89 9.04
N GLN A 569 10.33 16.58 10.13
CA GLN A 569 11.72 16.65 10.57
C GLN A 569 12.18 15.29 11.11
N ASP A 570 13.39 14.89 10.76
CA ASP A 570 13.97 13.59 11.14
C ASP A 570 14.11 13.50 12.67
N ALA A 571 13.84 12.33 13.26
CA ALA A 571 14.15 12.04 14.66
C ALA A 571 15.52 11.35 14.83
N ASP A 572 16.10 11.44 16.02
CA ASP A 572 17.33 10.71 16.42
C ASP A 572 17.04 9.27 16.88
N VAL A 573 16.07 8.61 16.24
CA VAL A 573 15.65 7.22 16.49
C VAL A 573 15.63 6.47 15.16
N LEU A 574 16.17 5.24 15.14
CA LEU A 574 16.08 4.37 13.97
C LEU A 574 14.70 3.69 13.92
N LYS A 575 14.01 3.82 12.79
CA LYS A 575 12.83 3.03 12.45
C LYS A 575 12.89 2.56 11.00
N PRO A 576 12.33 1.38 10.66
CA PRO A 576 11.80 0.35 11.57
C PRO A 576 12.89 -0.24 12.48
N ASP A 577 12.54 -1.02 13.52
CA ASP A 577 13.53 -1.62 14.43
C ASP A 577 14.08 -2.95 13.88
N ILE A 578 13.23 -3.77 13.25
CA ILE A 578 13.57 -5.13 12.82
C ILE A 578 12.70 -5.60 11.63
N LEU A 579 13.19 -6.55 10.84
CA LEU A 579 12.50 -7.19 9.72
C LEU A 579 12.05 -8.62 10.09
N ALA A 580 10.79 -8.96 9.79
CA ALA A 580 10.24 -10.31 9.98
C ALA A 580 9.34 -10.72 8.79
N PRO A 581 9.07 -12.02 8.56
CA PRO A 581 8.23 -12.47 7.44
C PRO A 581 6.83 -11.84 7.49
N GLY A 582 6.41 -11.16 6.42
CA GLY A 582 5.14 -10.44 6.35
C GLY A 582 4.48 -10.45 4.97
N ASN A 583 4.99 -11.22 4.01
CA ASN A 583 4.45 -11.31 2.66
C ASN A 583 4.01 -12.75 2.37
N LEU A 584 2.78 -12.93 1.89
CA LEU A 584 2.19 -14.22 1.52
C LEU A 584 2.22 -15.26 2.65
N ILE A 585 1.78 -14.84 3.84
CA ILE A 585 1.74 -15.64 5.06
C ILE A 585 0.41 -16.40 5.17
N TRP A 586 0.49 -17.74 5.18
CA TRP A 586 -0.64 -18.60 5.52
C TRP A 586 -0.93 -18.57 7.01
N SER A 587 -2.18 -18.28 7.39
CA SER A 587 -2.66 -18.41 8.77
C SER A 587 -4.17 -18.69 8.80
N ALA A 588 -4.71 -18.85 10.01
CA ALA A 588 -6.15 -18.98 10.25
C ALA A 588 -6.93 -17.80 9.67
N TRP A 589 -8.17 -18.05 9.26
CA TRP A 589 -9.11 -17.01 8.83
C TRP A 589 -10.48 -17.28 9.44
N ALA A 590 -11.21 -16.22 9.72
CA ALA A 590 -12.59 -16.33 10.16
C ALA A 590 -13.48 -16.60 8.93
N PRO A 591 -14.34 -17.63 8.89
CA PRO A 591 -15.18 -17.90 7.71
C PRO A 591 -16.17 -16.77 7.37
N ASN A 592 -16.54 -15.96 8.37
CA ASN A 592 -17.30 -14.73 8.21
C ASN A 592 -16.41 -13.51 7.85
N GLY A 593 -15.08 -13.66 7.75
CA GLY A 593 -14.12 -12.61 7.47
C GLY A 593 -14.29 -12.00 6.09
N THR A 594 -14.23 -10.67 6.01
CA THR A 594 -14.54 -9.88 4.81
C THR A 594 -13.43 -8.93 4.36
N ASP A 595 -12.35 -8.74 5.13
CA ASP A 595 -11.23 -7.84 4.78
C ASP A 595 -10.61 -8.20 3.42
N GLU A 596 -10.43 -9.50 3.16
CA GLU A 596 -10.01 -10.01 1.87
C GLU A 596 -11.12 -10.85 1.21
N ALA A 597 -11.77 -10.25 0.20
CA ALA A 597 -12.88 -10.85 -0.56
C ALA A 597 -12.52 -12.21 -1.20
N ASN A 598 -11.24 -12.46 -1.48
CA ASN A 598 -10.77 -13.75 -1.98
C ASN A 598 -10.84 -14.89 -0.94
N TYR A 599 -10.94 -14.60 0.37
CA TYR A 599 -11.00 -15.62 1.44
C TYR A 599 -12.33 -15.67 2.20
N ALA A 600 -13.34 -14.86 1.85
CA ALA A 600 -14.66 -14.90 2.49
C ALA A 600 -15.29 -16.30 2.43
N GLY A 601 -15.61 -16.91 3.58
CA GLY A 601 -16.10 -18.30 3.67
C GLY A 601 -15.02 -19.38 3.75
N GLU A 602 -13.73 -19.03 3.68
CA GLU A 602 -12.62 -19.97 3.88
C GLU A 602 -12.12 -19.93 5.34
N GLY A 603 -11.55 -21.04 5.83
CA GLY A 603 -10.96 -21.12 7.18
C GLY A 603 -9.48 -20.72 7.27
N PHE A 604 -8.83 -20.44 6.13
CA PHE A 604 -7.44 -20.00 6.06
C PHE A 604 -7.31 -18.88 5.03
N ALA A 605 -6.28 -18.05 5.17
CA ALA A 605 -5.95 -16.99 4.23
C ALA A 605 -4.44 -16.87 4.05
N MET A 606 -4.00 -16.51 2.85
CA MET A 606 -2.62 -16.12 2.56
C MET A 606 -2.58 -14.60 2.42
N MET A 607 -2.08 -13.90 3.45
CA MET A 607 -2.11 -12.44 3.56
C MET A 607 -0.71 -11.83 3.53
N SER A 608 -0.64 -10.56 3.11
CA SER A 608 0.60 -9.77 3.03
C SER A 608 0.40 -8.42 3.71
N GLY A 609 1.25 -8.08 4.66
CA GLY A 609 1.25 -6.82 5.42
C GLY A 609 2.30 -6.82 6.55
N THR A 610 2.71 -5.63 7.01
CA THR A 610 3.48 -5.49 8.27
C THR A 610 2.69 -6.01 9.48
N SER A 611 1.36 -6.02 9.39
CA SER A 611 0.43 -6.72 10.30
C SER A 611 0.71 -8.21 10.47
N MET A 612 1.28 -8.89 9.46
CA MET A 612 1.69 -10.30 9.56
C MET A 612 3.14 -10.44 10.05
N ALA A 613 3.95 -9.39 9.97
CA ALA A 613 5.33 -9.38 10.47
C ALA A 613 5.39 -9.16 12.00
N ALA A 614 4.59 -8.24 12.54
CA ALA A 614 4.47 -8.01 13.99
C ALA A 614 4.22 -9.29 14.83
N PRO A 615 3.27 -10.19 14.47
CA PRO A 615 3.01 -11.39 15.25
C PRO A 615 4.11 -12.45 15.17
N HIS A 616 4.99 -12.43 14.16
CA HIS A 616 6.21 -13.23 14.21
C HIS A 616 7.10 -12.77 15.37
N ILE A 617 7.28 -11.45 15.52
CA ILE A 617 8.10 -10.87 16.60
C ILE A 617 7.47 -11.08 17.97
N THR A 618 6.16 -10.93 18.16
CA THR A 618 5.53 -11.19 19.47
C THR A 618 5.61 -12.66 19.86
N GLY A 619 5.42 -13.58 18.92
CA GLY A 619 5.60 -15.01 19.18
C GLY A 619 7.05 -15.38 19.51
N ILE A 620 8.05 -14.79 18.83
CA ILE A 620 9.47 -14.99 19.20
C ILE A 620 9.79 -14.36 20.56
N ALA A 621 9.26 -13.17 20.84
CA ALA A 621 9.39 -12.50 22.14
C ALA A 621 8.78 -13.35 23.27
N ALA A 622 7.72 -14.13 23.02
CA ALA A 622 7.16 -15.06 24.00
C ALA A 622 8.14 -16.19 24.35
N LEU A 623 8.92 -16.69 23.39
CA LEU A 623 9.98 -17.67 23.66
C LEU A 623 11.11 -17.05 24.50
N ILE A 624 11.48 -15.79 24.21
CA ILE A 624 12.48 -15.06 25.00
C ILE A 624 11.96 -14.79 26.42
N LYS A 625 10.70 -14.36 26.57
CA LYS A 625 10.05 -14.12 27.87
C LYS A 625 9.88 -15.41 28.68
N GLN A 626 9.66 -16.55 28.01
CA GLN A 626 9.65 -17.86 28.66
C GLN A 626 11.03 -18.24 29.22
N LYS A 627 12.11 -18.05 28.44
CA LYS A 627 13.49 -18.30 28.90
C LYS A 627 13.92 -17.29 29.98
N TYR A 628 13.49 -16.04 29.87
CA TYR A 628 13.88 -14.94 30.75
C TYR A 628 12.66 -14.16 31.30
N PRO A 629 11.88 -14.73 32.26
CA PRO A 629 10.64 -14.11 32.73
C PRO A 629 10.78 -12.70 33.31
N LYS A 630 11.96 -12.39 33.87
CA LYS A 630 12.26 -11.10 34.52
C LYS A 630 12.84 -10.04 33.57
N TRP A 631 13.13 -10.35 32.30
CA TRP A 631 13.63 -9.34 31.38
C TRP A 631 12.59 -8.24 31.12
N SER A 632 13.11 -7.01 31.00
CA SER A 632 12.36 -5.83 30.60
C SER A 632 11.94 -5.93 29.11
N PRO A 633 10.96 -5.13 28.67
CA PRO A 633 10.67 -4.95 27.26
C PRO A 633 11.89 -4.51 26.43
N SER A 634 12.74 -3.62 26.97
CA SER A 634 13.91 -3.13 26.24
C SER A 634 15.02 -4.18 26.12
N ALA A 635 15.21 -5.05 27.12
CA ALA A 635 16.14 -6.19 27.03
C ALA A 635 15.71 -7.19 25.95
N ILE A 636 14.40 -7.50 25.86
CA ILE A 636 13.84 -8.35 24.80
C ILE A 636 13.98 -7.70 23.42
N LYS A 637 13.63 -6.41 23.30
CA LYS A 637 13.87 -5.61 22.08
C LYS A 637 15.34 -5.63 21.69
N SER A 638 16.25 -5.49 22.66
CA SER A 638 17.69 -5.54 22.41
C SER A 638 18.14 -6.89 21.89
N ALA A 639 17.76 -8.00 22.53
CA ALA A 639 18.18 -9.33 22.09
C ALA A 639 17.73 -9.64 20.66
N LEU A 640 16.52 -9.20 20.28
CA LEU A 640 16.00 -9.29 18.91
C LEU A 640 16.81 -8.44 17.92
N MET A 641 17.14 -7.19 18.28
CA MET A 641 17.83 -6.26 17.39
C MET A 641 19.34 -6.55 17.25
N THR A 642 20.05 -6.81 18.34
CA THR A 642 21.53 -6.95 18.30
C THR A 642 22.00 -8.20 17.59
N THR A 643 21.15 -9.22 17.50
CA THR A 643 21.45 -10.52 16.89
C THR A 643 20.89 -10.68 15.48
N ALA A 644 20.29 -9.62 14.91
CA ALA A 644 19.64 -9.64 13.61
C ALA A 644 20.64 -9.82 12.44
N ASN A 645 20.21 -10.56 11.42
CA ASN A 645 20.98 -10.88 10.22
C ASN A 645 20.78 -9.79 9.16
N THR A 646 21.84 -9.24 8.58
CA THR A 646 21.77 -8.32 7.41
C THR A 646 22.20 -8.99 6.11
N ILE A 647 22.15 -10.32 6.06
CA ILE A 647 22.37 -11.13 4.86
C ILE A 647 21.19 -12.08 4.61
N ASP A 648 20.99 -12.45 3.35
CA ASP A 648 20.03 -13.47 2.92
C ASP A 648 20.60 -14.90 3.07
N LYS A 649 19.77 -15.91 2.81
CA LYS A 649 20.20 -17.33 2.84
C LYS A 649 21.25 -17.69 1.78
N GLY A 650 21.47 -16.83 0.79
CA GLY A 650 22.54 -16.94 -0.21
C GLY A 650 23.82 -16.18 0.20
N SER A 651 23.91 -15.67 1.43
CA SER A 651 25.03 -14.87 1.95
C SER A 651 25.21 -13.49 1.29
N HIS A 652 24.20 -12.98 0.57
CA HIS A 652 24.22 -11.62 0.00
C HIS A 652 23.65 -10.60 0.99
N PRO A 653 24.06 -9.33 0.96
CA PRO A 653 23.40 -8.27 1.72
C PRO A 653 21.90 -8.19 1.40
N LEU A 654 21.07 -7.93 2.42
CA LEU A 654 19.62 -7.80 2.24
C LEU A 654 19.26 -6.81 1.12
N ARG A 655 18.22 -7.17 0.36
CA ARG A 655 17.69 -6.38 -0.76
C ARG A 655 16.27 -5.90 -0.50
N ALA A 656 15.95 -4.74 -1.04
CA ALA A 656 14.64 -4.09 -0.91
C ALA A 656 13.94 -4.06 -2.26
N GLN A 657 12.65 -4.40 -2.28
CA GLN A 657 11.80 -4.17 -3.45
C GLN A 657 11.49 -2.68 -3.58
N GLN A 658 11.61 -2.15 -4.80
CA GLN A 658 11.35 -0.75 -5.17
C GLN A 658 10.71 -0.66 -6.56
N TYR A 659 10.00 0.43 -6.86
CA TYR A 659 9.50 0.74 -8.20
C TYR A 659 10.63 1.27 -9.11
N SER A 660 10.67 0.83 -10.37
CA SER A 660 11.52 1.41 -11.41
C SER A 660 10.89 2.65 -12.05
N THR A 661 11.64 3.31 -12.96
CA THR A 661 11.13 4.35 -13.87
C THR A 661 10.04 3.86 -14.84
N SER A 662 9.79 2.55 -14.92
CA SER A 662 8.73 1.92 -15.71
C SER A 662 7.67 1.26 -14.82
N GLU A 663 7.56 1.68 -13.55
CA GLU A 663 6.68 1.15 -12.50
C GLU A 663 6.83 -0.36 -12.18
N MET A 664 7.80 -1.04 -12.79
CA MET A 664 8.08 -2.45 -12.53
C MET A 664 8.86 -2.62 -11.22
N MET A 665 8.54 -3.68 -10.47
CA MET A 665 9.27 -4.02 -9.25
C MET A 665 10.72 -4.43 -9.57
N THR A 666 11.67 -3.76 -8.94
CA THR A 666 13.11 -4.05 -8.99
C THR A 666 13.67 -4.29 -7.59
N LEU A 667 14.90 -4.79 -7.49
CA LEU A 667 15.57 -5.08 -6.22
C LEU A 667 16.80 -4.19 -6.02
N ALA A 668 16.67 -3.20 -5.13
CA ALA A 668 17.79 -2.37 -4.67
C ALA A 668 18.53 -3.03 -3.49
N ARG A 669 19.70 -2.51 -3.12
CA ARG A 669 20.37 -2.84 -1.86
C ARG A 669 19.57 -2.20 -0.72
N ALA A 670 19.23 -2.98 0.32
CA ALA A 670 18.49 -2.45 1.45
C ALA A 670 19.41 -1.73 2.46
N THR A 671 18.83 -0.76 3.15
CA THR A 671 19.42 0.10 4.18
C THR A 671 18.75 -0.18 5.54
N PRO A 672 19.33 0.30 6.65
CA PRO A 672 18.67 0.28 7.95
C PRO A 672 17.28 0.95 7.99
N PHE A 673 16.97 1.89 7.08
CA PHE A 673 15.61 2.45 6.96
C PHE A 673 14.59 1.50 6.31
N ASP A 674 15.05 0.38 5.76
CA ASP A 674 14.21 -0.67 5.17
C ASP A 674 14.00 -1.85 6.13
N TYR A 675 15.00 -2.19 6.96
CA TYR A 675 14.99 -3.40 7.81
C TYR A 675 15.37 -3.19 9.29
N GLY A 676 15.68 -1.97 9.72
CA GLY A 676 16.18 -1.67 11.06
C GLY A 676 17.56 -2.28 11.33
N SER A 677 17.67 -3.12 12.35
CA SER A 677 18.90 -3.89 12.63
C SER A 677 19.09 -5.11 11.72
N GLY A 678 18.03 -5.57 11.04
CA GLY A 678 18.09 -6.70 10.10
C GLY A 678 16.92 -7.67 10.22
N ALA A 679 17.04 -8.82 9.54
CA ALA A 679 16.11 -9.93 9.67
C ALA A 679 16.27 -10.64 11.02
N VAL A 680 15.15 -10.90 11.71
CA VAL A 680 15.16 -11.55 13.02
C VAL A 680 15.82 -12.93 12.99
N ASN A 681 16.66 -13.20 13.99
CA ASN A 681 17.35 -14.48 14.20
C ASN A 681 16.94 -15.07 15.57
N PRO A 682 15.86 -15.88 15.64
CA PRO A 682 15.31 -16.35 16.91
C PRO A 682 16.28 -17.19 17.74
N LYS A 683 17.17 -17.95 17.08
CA LYS A 683 18.19 -18.77 17.75
C LYS A 683 19.19 -17.88 18.51
N ALA A 684 19.70 -16.85 17.85
CA ALA A 684 20.67 -15.94 18.46
C ALA A 684 19.99 -14.99 19.47
N ALA A 685 18.76 -14.54 19.22
CA ALA A 685 18.02 -13.69 20.16
C ALA A 685 17.68 -14.38 21.49
N LEU A 686 17.70 -15.71 21.56
CA LEU A 686 17.59 -16.46 22.81
C LEU A 686 18.89 -16.54 23.60
N ASP A 687 20.03 -16.20 23.01
CA ASP A 687 21.35 -16.19 23.66
C ASP A 687 22.20 -15.04 23.08
N PRO A 688 21.87 -13.77 23.42
CA PRO A 688 22.43 -12.60 22.73
C PRO A 688 23.81 -12.18 23.27
N GLY A 689 24.27 -12.75 24.39
CA GLY A 689 25.48 -12.34 25.12
C GLY A 689 25.29 -11.00 25.84
N LEU A 690 25.12 -9.90 25.09
CA LEU A 690 24.87 -8.55 25.62
C LEU A 690 23.49 -8.02 25.24
N VAL A 691 22.90 -7.24 26.15
CA VAL A 691 21.72 -6.41 25.89
C VAL A 691 21.97 -4.94 26.25
N LEU A 692 21.28 -4.04 25.55
CA LEU A 692 21.16 -2.63 25.86
C LEU A 692 19.78 -2.42 26.48
N ASP A 693 19.73 -2.36 27.81
CA ASP A 693 18.49 -2.14 28.55
C ASP A 693 18.25 -0.63 28.74
N ALA A 694 16.99 -0.22 28.70
CA ALA A 694 16.56 1.16 28.84
C ALA A 694 15.35 1.21 29.79
N THR A 695 15.44 2.09 30.79
CA THR A 695 14.41 2.26 31.81
C THR A 695 13.35 3.26 31.37
N HIS A 696 12.22 3.29 32.08
CA HIS A 696 11.23 4.36 31.93
C HIS A 696 11.85 5.75 32.08
N GLN A 697 12.82 5.93 32.99
CA GLN A 697 13.48 7.22 33.19
C GLN A 697 14.33 7.63 31.99
N ASP A 698 14.92 6.67 31.26
CA ASP A 698 15.68 6.96 30.04
C ASP A 698 14.75 7.45 28.91
N TYR A 699 13.54 6.88 28.79
CA TYR A 699 12.53 7.39 27.85
C TYR A 699 12.00 8.78 28.22
N ILE A 700 11.78 9.09 29.50
CA ILE A 700 11.44 10.46 29.94
C ILE A 700 12.59 11.42 29.61
N THR A 701 13.83 11.01 29.89
CA THR A 701 15.03 11.82 29.61
C THR A 701 15.18 12.08 28.10
N PHE A 702 14.94 11.06 27.26
CA PHE A 702 14.85 11.22 25.81
C PHE A 702 13.82 12.29 25.42
N LEU A 703 12.56 12.16 25.87
CA LEU A 703 11.50 13.13 25.55
C LEU A 703 11.86 14.57 25.96
N CYS A 704 12.44 14.74 27.15
CA CYS A 704 12.89 16.03 27.66
C CYS A 704 14.11 16.62 26.93
N SER A 705 14.83 15.81 26.14
CA SER A 705 16.01 16.25 25.36
C SER A 705 15.69 16.61 23.90
N ILE A 706 14.47 16.33 23.43
CA ILE A 706 14.06 16.64 22.05
C ILE A 706 14.01 18.16 21.87
N PRO A 707 14.67 18.73 20.83
CA PRO A 707 14.60 20.15 20.55
C PRO A 707 13.16 20.62 20.31
N ASP A 708 12.84 21.80 20.86
CA ASP A 708 11.57 22.52 20.74
C ASP A 708 10.37 21.91 21.52
N VAL A 709 10.60 20.89 22.35
CA VAL A 709 9.60 20.29 23.25
C VAL A 709 9.52 21.05 24.57
N ASP A 710 8.29 21.28 25.07
CA ASP A 710 8.06 21.90 26.37
C ASP A 710 8.16 20.84 27.50
N PRO A 711 9.04 21.00 28.51
CA PRO A 711 9.12 20.10 29.66
C PRO A 711 7.80 19.92 30.43
N SER A 712 6.91 20.91 30.37
CA SER A 712 5.57 20.83 30.98
C SER A 712 4.61 19.95 30.17
N GLU A 713 4.73 19.91 28.84
CA GLU A 713 3.97 19.00 27.96
C GLU A 713 4.31 17.54 28.32
N VAL A 714 5.62 17.23 28.40
CA VAL A 714 6.10 15.90 28.84
C VAL A 714 5.56 15.54 30.22
N SER A 715 5.60 16.46 31.19
CA SER A 715 5.10 16.21 32.55
C SER A 715 3.58 16.03 32.61
N ASN A 716 2.81 16.72 31.78
CA ASN A 716 1.36 16.63 31.75
C ASN A 716 0.88 15.30 31.15
N ILE A 717 1.57 14.79 30.14
CA ILE A 717 1.19 13.56 29.42
C ILE A 717 1.73 12.30 30.10
N THR A 718 2.97 12.33 30.60
CA THR A 718 3.63 11.14 31.20
C THR A 718 3.50 11.06 32.73
N GLY A 719 2.93 12.09 33.36
CA GLY A 719 2.94 12.27 34.81
C GLY A 719 4.34 12.43 35.43
N SER A 720 5.39 12.47 34.61
CA SER A 720 6.79 12.40 35.03
C SER A 720 7.51 13.68 34.65
N ARG A 721 8.02 14.40 35.66
CA ARG A 721 8.72 15.67 35.43
C ARG A 721 10.05 15.43 34.73
N CYS A 722 10.41 16.30 33.79
CA CYS A 722 11.78 16.42 33.33
C CYS A 722 12.67 16.76 34.54
N GLY A 723 13.60 15.87 34.86
CA GLY A 723 14.55 16.10 35.94
C GLY A 723 15.52 17.23 35.59
N SER A 724 16.16 17.81 36.61
CA SER A 724 17.36 18.63 36.43
C SER A 724 18.56 17.73 36.10
N GLY A 725 18.47 17.01 34.98
CA GLY A 725 19.50 16.11 34.50
C GLY A 725 20.80 16.84 34.11
N PRO A 726 21.87 16.10 33.79
CA PRO A 726 23.12 16.69 33.33
C PRO A 726 22.88 17.63 32.14
N LYS A 727 23.28 18.91 32.28
CA LYS A 727 23.19 19.90 31.20
C LYS A 727 23.96 19.36 29.98
N GLY A 728 23.24 19.06 28.89
CA GLY A 728 23.83 18.61 27.62
C GLY A 728 23.47 17.20 27.14
N GLN A 729 22.59 16.46 27.83
CA GLN A 729 22.02 15.22 27.28
C GLN A 729 21.29 15.47 25.95
N GLN A 730 21.45 14.57 24.99
CA GLN A 730 20.83 14.63 23.66
C GLN A 730 19.88 13.44 23.41
N PRO A 731 18.93 13.55 22.47
CA PRO A 731 18.04 12.44 22.10
C PRO A 731 18.79 11.18 21.67
N CYS A 732 19.95 11.33 21.02
CA CYS A 732 20.78 10.22 20.57
C CYS A 732 21.46 9.42 21.72
N ASP A 733 21.48 9.93 22.96
CA ASP A 733 22.03 9.25 24.14
C ASP A 733 21.13 8.13 24.69
N LEU A 734 19.88 8.02 24.23
CA LEU A 734 18.96 6.94 24.64
C LEU A 734 19.60 5.56 24.42
N ASN A 735 19.64 4.72 25.46
CA ASN A 735 20.36 3.43 25.46
C ASN A 735 19.64 2.32 24.67
N ILE A 736 19.30 2.57 23.42
CA ILE A 736 18.69 1.60 22.50
C ILE A 736 19.74 0.94 21.58
N PRO A 737 19.42 -0.22 20.96
CA PRO A 737 20.31 -0.98 20.08
C PRO A 737 20.61 -0.35 18.71
N SER A 738 20.58 0.98 18.61
CA SER A 738 20.92 1.75 17.40
C SER A 738 21.47 3.12 17.81
N ILE A 739 22.29 3.73 16.96
CA ILE A 739 22.80 5.09 17.14
C ILE A 739 22.40 5.93 15.93
N THR A 740 21.55 6.92 16.15
CA THR A 740 20.99 7.77 15.09
C THR A 740 21.31 9.23 15.41
N VAL A 741 22.04 9.91 14.51
CA VAL A 741 22.31 11.35 14.60
C VAL A 741 21.81 12.04 13.34
N SER A 742 20.59 12.57 13.40
CA SER A 742 19.86 13.22 12.30
C SER A 742 20.44 14.57 11.86
N GLN A 743 21.24 15.21 12.70
CA GLN A 743 21.91 16.48 12.39
C GLN A 743 23.36 16.50 12.89
N LEU A 744 24.22 15.64 12.34
CA LEU A 744 25.63 15.62 12.69
C LEU A 744 26.31 16.93 12.26
N LYS A 745 26.82 17.69 13.25
CA LYS A 745 27.54 18.96 13.08
C LYS A 745 28.95 18.82 13.66
N GLY A 746 29.94 18.54 12.81
CA GLY A 746 31.32 18.35 13.25
C GLY A 746 31.52 16.97 13.88
N THR A 747 31.66 16.94 15.20
CA THR A 747 31.84 15.70 15.99
C THR A 747 30.72 15.59 17.02
N GLN A 748 30.11 14.41 17.12
CA GLN A 748 29.16 14.04 18.18
C GLN A 748 29.67 12.81 18.91
N THR A 749 29.60 12.83 20.23
CA THR A 749 29.91 11.67 21.08
C THR A 749 28.62 11.18 21.74
N VAL A 750 28.46 9.86 21.80
CA VAL A 750 27.25 9.17 22.28
C VAL A 750 27.69 8.03 23.21
N LYS A 751 26.99 7.82 24.31
CA LYS A 751 27.24 6.71 25.23
C LYS A 751 26.27 5.55 25.02
N ARG A 752 26.73 4.32 25.23
CA ARG A 752 25.88 3.12 25.32
C ARG A 752 26.34 2.23 26.48
N THR A 753 25.38 1.67 27.21
CA THR A 753 25.62 0.75 28.31
C THR A 753 25.16 -0.64 27.89
N VAL A 754 26.11 -1.58 27.85
CA VAL A 754 25.86 -3.00 27.54
C VAL A 754 25.92 -3.82 28.83
N THR A 755 25.00 -4.77 28.98
CA THR A 755 24.90 -5.67 30.14
C THR A 755 25.04 -7.12 29.67
N ASN A 756 25.92 -7.89 30.31
CA ASN A 756 26.07 -9.32 30.03
C ASN A 756 24.93 -10.11 30.67
N VAL A 757 24.22 -10.90 29.86
CA VAL A 757 23.08 -11.73 30.27
C VAL A 757 23.37 -13.23 30.24
N ALA A 758 24.61 -13.62 29.94
CA ALA A 758 25.12 -14.97 30.10
C ALA A 758 25.65 -15.22 31.53
N ASP A 759 25.68 -16.48 31.93
CA ASP A 759 26.13 -16.92 33.26
C ASP A 759 27.67 -16.90 33.44
N GLU A 760 28.43 -16.63 32.37
CA GLU A 760 29.89 -16.57 32.36
C GLU A 760 30.40 -15.20 31.88
N ALA A 761 31.59 -14.82 32.36
CA ALA A 761 32.28 -13.63 31.86
C ALA A 761 32.72 -13.84 30.41
N GLU A 762 32.66 -12.78 29.60
CA GLU A 762 33.03 -12.84 28.19
C GLU A 762 33.77 -11.57 27.78
N THR A 763 34.75 -11.71 26.89
CA THR A 763 35.55 -10.60 26.36
C THR A 763 35.16 -10.30 24.93
N TYR A 764 34.72 -9.06 24.71
CA TYR A 764 34.23 -8.58 23.43
C TYR A 764 35.26 -7.68 22.76
N THR A 765 35.68 -8.03 21.55
CA THR A 765 36.43 -7.15 20.65
C THR A 765 35.45 -6.34 19.82
N ILE A 766 35.62 -5.02 19.79
CA ILE A 766 34.75 -4.11 19.05
C ILE A 766 35.36 -3.76 17.70
N MET A 767 34.57 -3.94 16.64
CA MET A 767 34.89 -3.52 15.28
C MET A 767 33.88 -2.46 14.82
N THR A 768 34.35 -1.45 14.09
CA THR A 768 33.48 -0.43 13.49
C THR A 768 33.56 -0.49 11.97
N ARG A 769 32.46 -0.14 11.32
CA ARG A 769 32.40 0.09 9.88
C ARG A 769 31.48 1.28 9.62
N MET A 770 31.93 2.23 8.82
CA MET A 770 31.15 3.41 8.47
C MET A 770 31.41 3.79 7.01
N SER A 771 30.46 4.50 6.41
CA SER A 771 30.67 5.12 5.09
C SER A 771 31.78 6.20 5.18
N PRO A 772 32.67 6.38 4.17
CA PRO A 772 33.89 7.19 4.29
C PRO A 772 33.70 8.65 4.72
N GLU A 773 32.49 9.18 4.55
CA GLU A 773 32.07 10.54 4.88
C GLU A 773 32.08 10.83 6.39
N ILE A 774 32.01 9.79 7.23
CA ILE A 774 31.95 9.87 8.70
C ILE A 774 32.94 8.88 9.31
N ALA A 775 33.84 9.38 10.16
CA ALA A 775 34.64 8.54 11.04
C ALA A 775 33.78 8.00 12.19
N LEU A 776 33.96 6.73 12.54
CA LEU A 776 33.26 6.05 13.63
C LEU A 776 34.27 5.36 14.53
N ASP A 777 34.55 5.97 15.67
CA ASP A 777 35.51 5.50 16.66
C ASP A 777 34.76 5.04 17.93
N VAL A 778 35.21 3.96 18.57
CA VAL A 778 34.61 3.44 19.81
C VAL A 778 35.69 3.20 20.86
N SER A 779 35.40 3.57 22.11
CA SER A 779 36.30 3.39 23.25
C SER A 779 35.54 2.73 24.43
N PRO A 780 36.13 1.71 25.10
CA PRO A 780 37.37 1.02 24.74
C PRO A 780 37.21 0.16 23.47
N PRO A 781 38.29 -0.24 22.78
CA PRO A 781 38.23 -1.10 21.60
C PRO A 781 37.94 -2.58 21.93
N ALA A 782 38.08 -2.97 23.20
CA ALA A 782 37.66 -4.27 23.72
C ALA A 782 37.24 -4.12 25.19
N LEU A 783 36.36 -4.99 25.67
CA LEU A 783 35.92 -5.01 27.06
C LEU A 783 35.56 -6.41 27.53
N THR A 784 35.89 -6.72 28.79
CA THR A 784 35.39 -7.91 29.49
C THR A 784 34.20 -7.51 30.37
N VAL A 785 33.09 -8.25 30.22
CA VAL A 785 31.84 -8.02 30.96
C VAL A 785 31.54 -9.24 31.81
N LEU A 786 31.51 -9.06 33.14
CA LEU A 786 31.17 -10.12 34.10
C LEU A 786 29.66 -10.45 34.03
N PRO A 787 29.23 -11.67 34.44
CA PRO A 787 27.82 -12.05 34.48
C PRO A 787 26.96 -11.01 35.20
N GLY A 788 25.82 -10.64 34.61
CA GLY A 788 24.88 -9.66 35.16
C GLY A 788 25.44 -8.24 35.35
N SER A 789 26.68 -7.97 34.94
CA SER A 789 27.32 -6.67 35.08
C SER A 789 27.20 -5.84 33.81
N SER A 790 27.24 -4.52 33.98
CA SER A 790 27.19 -3.55 32.87
C SER A 790 28.54 -2.88 32.62
N ARG A 791 28.78 -2.49 31.37
CA ARG A 791 29.92 -1.65 30.95
C ARG A 791 29.44 -0.56 29.99
N GLU A 792 30.04 0.61 30.10
CA GLU A 792 29.80 1.72 29.18
C GLU A 792 30.81 1.67 28.02
N ILE A 793 30.34 1.93 26.80
CA ILE A 793 31.16 2.27 25.65
C ILE A 793 30.84 3.71 25.21
N THR A 794 31.87 4.41 24.75
CA THR A 794 31.77 5.75 24.16
C THR A 794 31.97 5.65 22.65
N VAL A 795 31.01 6.17 21.89
CA VAL A 795 30.99 6.16 20.43
C VAL A 795 31.13 7.58 19.92
N THR A 796 32.10 7.84 19.06
CA THR A 796 32.36 9.17 18.49
C THR A 796 32.17 9.15 16.97
N LEU A 797 31.25 9.97 16.48
CA LEU A 797 31.00 10.21 15.06
C LEU A 797 31.66 11.54 14.67
N THR A 798 32.69 11.50 13.83
CA THR A 798 33.37 12.72 13.33
C THR A 798 33.19 12.88 11.83
N THR A 799 32.68 14.02 11.40
CA THR A 799 32.37 14.25 9.99
C THR A 799 33.61 14.56 9.15
N ARG A 800 33.87 13.79 8.09
CA ARG A 800 35.02 13.97 7.18
C ARG A 800 34.70 14.79 5.92
N SER A 801 33.57 14.55 5.24
CA SER A 801 33.22 15.24 3.97
C SER A 801 31.77 15.78 3.99
N VAL A 802 31.38 16.66 3.04
CA VAL A 802 30.02 17.27 2.99
C VAL A 802 29.18 16.73 1.84
N THR A 803 28.41 15.67 2.06
CA THR A 803 27.51 15.09 1.04
C THR A 803 26.07 15.62 1.12
N GLY A 804 25.52 15.77 2.33
CA GLY A 804 24.10 16.09 2.55
C GLY A 804 23.15 14.90 2.43
N THR A 805 23.70 13.71 2.17
CA THR A 805 23.01 12.41 2.15
C THR A 805 23.10 11.73 3.51
N TYR A 806 22.39 10.61 3.64
CA TYR A 806 22.49 9.70 4.78
C TYR A 806 23.71 8.79 4.64
N SER A 807 24.47 8.63 5.73
CA SER A 807 25.59 7.68 5.82
C SER A 807 25.25 6.60 6.85
N PHE A 808 25.50 5.34 6.48
CA PHE A 808 25.21 4.17 7.30
C PHE A 808 26.50 3.44 7.71
N GLY A 809 26.44 2.80 8.88
CA GLY A 809 27.52 1.99 9.45
C GLY A 809 27.00 1.03 10.50
N GLU A 810 27.93 0.36 11.16
CA GLU A 810 27.68 -0.67 12.17
C GLU A 810 28.83 -0.72 13.18
N ILE A 811 28.48 -0.94 14.44
CA ILE A 811 29.40 -1.41 15.48
C ILE A 811 29.10 -2.90 15.67
N THR A 812 30.14 -3.72 15.66
CA THR A 812 30.06 -5.17 15.89
C THR A 812 30.96 -5.55 17.05
N MET A 813 30.37 -6.10 18.11
CA MET A 813 31.11 -6.67 19.23
C MET A 813 31.14 -8.19 19.06
N LYS A 814 32.33 -8.77 18.93
CA LYS A 814 32.54 -10.21 18.81
C LYS A 814 33.11 -10.73 20.12
N GLY A 815 32.34 -11.56 20.81
CA GLY A 815 32.74 -12.23 22.04
C GLY A 815 33.62 -13.45 21.77
N ASP A 816 34.52 -13.76 22.70
CA ASP A 816 35.37 -14.95 22.68
C ASP A 816 34.57 -16.26 22.86
N ARG A 817 33.34 -16.20 23.40
CA ARG A 817 32.38 -17.33 23.46
C ARG A 817 31.45 -17.40 22.24
N ARG A 818 31.79 -16.69 21.15
CA ARG A 818 31.11 -16.62 19.83
C ARG A 818 29.83 -15.77 19.78
N HIS A 819 29.48 -15.02 20.82
CA HIS A 819 28.40 -14.03 20.70
C HIS A 819 28.76 -12.93 19.69
N LEU A 820 27.74 -12.44 18.97
CA LEU A 820 27.87 -11.40 17.96
C LEU A 820 26.79 -10.34 18.17
N VAL A 821 27.20 -9.19 18.69
CA VAL A 821 26.31 -8.10 19.08
C VAL A 821 26.50 -6.96 18.10
N ARG A 822 25.44 -6.58 17.37
CA ARG A 822 25.49 -5.58 16.30
C ARG A 822 24.61 -4.36 16.63
N ILE A 823 25.14 -3.17 16.38
CA ILE A 823 24.45 -1.89 16.59
C ILE A 823 24.57 -1.10 15.28
N PRO A 824 23.47 -0.93 14.50
CA PRO A 824 23.49 -0.03 13.35
C PRO A 824 23.76 1.42 13.79
N VAL A 825 24.60 2.10 13.02
CA VAL A 825 24.98 3.50 13.22
C VAL A 825 24.58 4.32 12.00
N PHE A 826 24.03 5.50 12.27
CA PHE A 826 23.52 6.42 11.27
C PHE A 826 23.96 7.85 11.57
N GLY A 827 24.39 8.55 10.53
CA GLY A 827 24.64 9.98 10.58
C GLY A 827 24.13 10.68 9.32
N ARG A 828 23.34 11.73 9.50
CA ARG A 828 23.01 12.69 8.43
C ARG A 828 23.79 13.96 8.65
N LYS A 829 24.58 14.39 7.67
CA LYS A 829 25.29 15.67 7.76
C LYS A 829 24.39 16.85 7.41
N ASN A 830 24.41 17.88 8.25
CA ASN A 830 23.72 19.14 7.97
C ASN A 830 24.44 19.94 6.85
N LYS A 831 23.65 20.46 5.90
CA LYS A 831 24.05 21.46 4.90
C LYS A 831 22.98 22.54 4.93
N SER A 832 23.35 23.82 4.85
CA SER A 832 22.34 24.88 4.68
C SER A 832 21.50 24.54 3.44
N ARG A 833 20.18 24.36 3.60
CA ARG A 833 19.27 23.92 2.54
C ARG A 833 19.14 25.03 1.48
N ARG A 834 20.08 25.05 0.54
CA ARG A 834 20.07 25.84 -0.70
C ARG A 834 19.46 24.99 -1.81
N CYS A 835 18.51 25.54 -2.57
CA CYS A 835 17.95 24.92 -3.78
C CYS A 835 19.05 24.58 -4.79
N LYS A 836 20.13 25.36 -4.85
CA LYS A 836 21.32 25.05 -5.66
C LYS A 836 21.90 23.64 -5.46
N ASN A 837 21.62 22.96 -4.33
CA ASN A 837 22.10 21.60 -4.07
C ASN A 837 21.26 20.48 -4.71
N THR A 838 20.00 20.74 -5.06
CA THR A 838 19.11 19.77 -5.74
C THR A 838 19.29 19.78 -7.27
N PHE A 839 20.16 20.64 -7.81
CA PHE A 839 20.51 20.68 -9.23
C PHE A 839 21.84 19.97 -9.50
N ASP A 840 21.98 19.41 -10.69
CA ASP A 840 23.26 19.00 -11.25
C ASP A 840 23.74 20.03 -12.28
N ASN A 841 24.86 20.69 -11.98
CA ASN A 841 25.45 21.72 -12.83
C ASN A 841 26.08 21.14 -14.12
N TYR A 842 26.28 19.82 -14.21
CA TYR A 842 26.86 19.18 -15.39
C TYR A 842 25.79 18.69 -16.37
N THR A 843 24.74 18.03 -15.88
CA THR A 843 23.63 17.54 -16.73
C THR A 843 22.52 18.57 -16.93
N GLY A 844 22.49 19.66 -16.15
CA GLY A 844 21.48 20.71 -16.24
C GLY A 844 20.10 20.31 -15.70
N GLY A 845 20.00 19.15 -15.06
CA GLY A 845 18.76 18.58 -14.52
C GLY A 845 18.68 18.59 -12.99
N TRP A 846 17.53 18.14 -12.48
CA TRP A 846 17.37 17.84 -11.06
C TRP A 846 18.19 16.59 -10.68
N LYS A 847 18.82 16.62 -9.50
CA LYS A 847 19.37 15.44 -8.85
C LYS A 847 18.23 14.61 -8.28
N VAL A 848 17.66 13.75 -9.13
CA VAL A 848 16.46 12.91 -8.86
C VAL A 848 16.50 12.28 -7.47
N GLU A 849 17.61 11.63 -7.12
CA GLU A 849 17.79 10.97 -5.83
C GLU A 849 17.75 11.95 -4.65
N VAL A 850 18.39 13.12 -4.78
CA VAL A 850 18.41 14.15 -3.73
C VAL A 850 17.02 14.75 -3.53
N VAL A 851 16.25 14.97 -4.60
CA VAL A 851 14.87 15.45 -4.49
C VAL A 851 13.99 14.39 -3.80
N ARG A 852 13.99 13.15 -4.29
CA ARG A 852 13.18 12.04 -3.74
C ARG A 852 13.58 11.62 -2.30
N GLN A 853 14.78 11.94 -1.84
CA GLN A 853 15.20 11.74 -0.45
C GLN A 853 14.78 12.86 0.52
N ASN A 854 14.37 14.03 0.00
CA ASN A 854 14.12 15.23 0.81
C ASN A 854 12.66 15.70 0.83
N PHE A 855 11.87 15.32 -0.18
CA PHE A 855 10.46 15.69 -0.31
C PHE A 855 9.57 14.43 -0.29
N LEU A 856 8.31 14.56 0.13
CA LEU A 856 7.32 13.48 0.02
C LEU A 856 7.14 13.11 -1.46
N HIS A 857 6.80 11.87 -1.80
CA HIS A 857 6.76 11.43 -3.20
C HIS A 857 5.92 12.34 -4.13
N PRO A 858 4.69 12.77 -3.79
CA PRO A 858 3.93 13.69 -4.64
C PRO A 858 4.65 15.04 -4.87
N ASP A 859 5.25 15.60 -3.82
CA ASP A 859 6.00 16.85 -3.88
C ASP A 859 7.32 16.69 -4.64
N ALA A 860 7.96 15.52 -4.52
CA ALA A 860 9.18 15.17 -5.24
C ALA A 860 8.90 15.04 -6.74
N GLU A 861 7.87 14.31 -7.16
CA GLU A 861 7.50 14.24 -8.58
C GLU A 861 7.02 15.60 -9.11
N ALA A 862 6.25 16.36 -8.33
CA ALA A 862 5.90 17.73 -8.69
C ALA A 862 7.14 18.61 -8.89
N THR A 863 8.14 18.50 -8.01
CA THR A 863 9.43 19.21 -8.09
C THR A 863 10.23 18.79 -9.32
N LEU A 864 10.34 17.49 -9.60
CA LEU A 864 11.10 16.96 -10.75
C LEU A 864 10.49 17.39 -12.10
N ASN A 865 9.18 17.67 -12.13
CA ASN A 865 8.48 18.19 -13.30
C ASN A 865 8.63 19.72 -13.49
N ILE A 866 9.27 20.45 -12.57
CA ILE A 866 9.54 21.88 -12.73
C ILE A 866 10.69 22.08 -13.73
N PRO A 867 10.51 22.81 -14.84
CA PRO A 867 11.60 23.10 -15.78
C PRO A 867 12.66 24.01 -15.14
N LEU A 868 13.93 23.64 -15.29
CA LEU A 868 15.05 24.43 -14.77
C LEU A 868 15.47 25.53 -15.75
N ASN A 869 15.78 26.71 -15.21
CA ASN A 869 16.33 27.83 -15.95
C ASN A 869 17.86 27.85 -15.81
N TYR A 870 18.58 27.91 -16.92
CA TYR A 870 20.04 27.77 -17.00
C TYR A 870 20.82 29.04 -16.61
N ALA A 871 20.13 30.14 -16.28
CA ALA A 871 20.77 31.36 -15.76
C ALA A 871 21.30 31.13 -14.33
N GLY A 872 22.60 30.83 -14.23
CA GLY A 872 23.27 30.53 -12.96
C GLY A 872 23.39 31.73 -12.01
N GLY A 873 22.34 31.97 -11.22
CA GLY A 873 22.32 32.97 -10.14
C GLY A 873 22.67 32.43 -8.75
N GLU A 874 22.55 33.31 -7.75
CA GLU A 874 22.42 32.94 -6.34
C GLU A 874 20.97 32.61 -5.98
N ASP A 875 20.77 31.76 -4.96
CA ASP A 875 19.44 31.45 -4.44
C ASP A 875 18.82 32.72 -3.83
N THR A 876 17.77 33.25 -4.45
CA THR A 876 17.01 34.40 -3.92
C THR A 876 15.71 33.93 -3.28
N ILE A 877 15.28 34.63 -2.22
CA ILE A 877 13.98 34.38 -1.60
C ILE A 877 12.89 34.99 -2.51
N ALA A 878 12.22 34.15 -3.30
CA ALA A 878 11.14 34.57 -4.20
C ALA A 878 9.84 35.00 -3.47
N TRP A 879 9.80 34.96 -2.13
CA TRP A 879 8.63 35.28 -1.33
C TRP A 879 8.98 36.18 -0.14
N ALA A 880 8.53 37.42 -0.18
CA ALA A 880 8.43 38.25 1.02
C ALA A 880 7.22 37.77 1.84
N LEU A 881 7.45 37.44 3.11
CA LEU A 881 6.41 37.11 4.09
C LEU A 881 5.31 38.18 4.09
N GLU A 882 4.08 37.83 3.67
CA GLU A 882 2.92 38.64 4.05
C GLU A 882 2.73 38.55 5.57
N LYS A 883 2.31 39.64 6.23
CA LYS A 883 2.23 39.74 7.70
C LYS A 883 1.34 38.68 8.39
N SER A 884 0.50 37.98 7.63
CA SER A 884 -0.34 36.88 8.08
C SER A 884 0.37 35.52 8.12
N GLY A 885 1.53 35.37 7.47
CA GLY A 885 2.24 34.10 7.32
C GLY A 885 1.59 33.10 6.35
N ILE A 886 0.47 33.45 5.71
CA ILE A 886 -0.32 32.54 4.86
C ILE A 886 0.06 32.71 3.38
N TYR A 887 0.38 31.61 2.72
CA TYR A 887 0.62 31.56 1.27
C TYR A 887 -0.71 31.51 0.50
N SER A 888 -0.81 32.27 -0.60
CA SER A 888 -1.98 32.28 -1.49
C SER A 888 -1.59 32.52 -2.95
N VAL A 889 -2.50 32.20 -3.87
CA VAL A 889 -2.36 32.53 -5.31
C VAL A 889 -2.09 34.04 -5.51
N LYS A 890 -2.66 34.89 -4.63
CA LYS A 890 -2.48 36.34 -4.66
C LYS A 890 -1.08 36.79 -4.21
N SER A 891 -0.49 36.13 -3.20
CA SER A 891 0.90 36.42 -2.78
C SER A 891 1.89 35.89 -3.82
N ALA A 892 1.63 34.72 -4.42
CA ALA A 892 2.43 34.18 -5.53
C ALA A 892 2.42 35.11 -6.75
N TYR A 893 1.24 35.59 -7.16
CA TYR A 893 1.10 36.55 -8.26
C TYR A 893 1.84 37.87 -7.97
N ARG A 894 1.74 38.41 -6.74
CA ARG A 894 2.48 39.61 -6.32
C ARG A 894 3.98 39.43 -6.43
N SER A 895 4.53 38.34 -5.88
CA SER A 895 5.95 37.99 -6.05
C SER A 895 6.37 37.95 -7.52
N LEU A 896 5.57 37.33 -8.39
CA LEU A 896 5.85 37.26 -9.83
C LEU A 896 5.82 38.65 -10.51
N VAL A 897 4.86 39.50 -10.16
CA VAL A 897 4.75 40.87 -10.68
C VAL A 897 5.96 41.69 -10.24
N THR A 898 6.30 41.69 -8.95
CA THR A 898 7.46 42.44 -8.44
C THR A 898 8.78 41.93 -9.04
N HIS A 899 8.92 40.61 -9.27
CA HIS A 899 10.13 40.06 -9.90
C HIS A 899 10.22 40.41 -11.40
N ASN A 900 9.10 40.44 -12.13
CA ASN A 900 9.06 40.93 -13.51
C ASN A 900 9.29 42.45 -13.61
N GLU A 901 8.74 43.23 -12.67
CA GLU A 901 9.00 44.67 -12.57
C GLU A 901 10.50 44.95 -12.31
N LEU A 902 11.14 44.18 -11.42
CA LEU A 902 12.58 44.23 -11.17
C LEU A 902 13.42 43.83 -12.39
N ARG A 903 13.03 42.81 -13.15
CA ARG A 903 13.69 42.50 -14.44
C ARG A 903 13.58 43.64 -15.46
N THR A 904 12.41 44.27 -15.57
CA THR A 904 12.25 45.44 -16.46
C THR A 904 12.97 46.71 -15.96
N LEU A 905 13.32 46.77 -14.67
CA LEU A 905 14.20 47.80 -14.10
C LEU A 905 15.67 47.57 -14.53
N GLU A 906 16.12 46.32 -14.58
CA GLU A 906 17.48 45.95 -15.04
C GLU A 906 17.64 46.04 -16.57
N GLU A 907 16.59 45.74 -17.34
CA GLU A 907 16.57 45.84 -18.82
C GLU A 907 16.32 47.27 -19.35
N GLY A 908 16.36 48.29 -18.48
CA GLY A 908 16.65 49.68 -18.89
C GLY A 908 15.57 50.42 -19.68
N THR A 909 14.29 50.02 -19.63
CA THR A 909 13.20 50.73 -20.33
C THR A 909 11.99 51.04 -19.44
N ILE A 910 12.15 52.02 -18.54
CA ILE A 910 11.00 52.75 -17.97
C ILE A 910 10.72 54.00 -18.81
N THR A 911 9.79 53.89 -19.76
CA THR A 911 8.90 55.02 -20.02
C THR A 911 7.85 55.02 -18.91
N LYS A 912 7.80 56.10 -18.12
CA LYS A 912 6.68 56.35 -17.21
C LYS A 912 5.38 56.25 -18.03
N THR A 913 4.37 55.53 -17.54
CA THR A 913 3.06 55.40 -18.21
C THR A 913 2.62 56.75 -18.74
N SER A 914 2.42 56.84 -20.06
CA SER A 914 2.16 58.11 -20.71
C SER A 914 0.85 58.71 -20.18
N ARG A 915 0.74 60.04 -20.22
CA ARG A 915 -0.52 60.75 -19.94
C ARG A 915 -1.68 60.18 -20.78
N THR A 916 -1.38 59.70 -22.00
CA THR A 916 -2.33 59.02 -22.89
C THR A 916 -2.76 57.63 -22.41
N ASP A 917 -1.86 56.82 -21.84
CA ASP A 917 -2.23 55.50 -21.33
C ASP A 917 -3.13 55.61 -20.09
N LYS A 918 -2.90 56.61 -19.22
CA LYS A 918 -3.78 56.84 -18.05
C LYS A 918 -5.22 57.14 -18.48
N HIS A 919 -5.40 58.02 -19.48
CA HIS A 919 -6.72 58.32 -20.03
C HIS A 919 -7.39 57.08 -20.64
N MET A 920 -6.62 56.24 -21.35
CA MET A 920 -7.09 54.97 -21.91
C MET A 920 -7.58 53.99 -20.84
N TRP A 921 -6.84 53.83 -19.74
CA TRP A 921 -7.28 52.95 -18.66
C TRP A 921 -8.50 53.53 -17.91
N ASP A 922 -8.53 54.84 -17.65
CA ASP A 922 -9.68 55.50 -17.04
C ASP A 922 -10.94 55.36 -17.91
N ALA A 923 -10.83 55.40 -19.23
CA ALA A 923 -11.95 55.15 -20.16
C ALA A 923 -12.43 53.69 -20.09
N LEU A 924 -11.52 52.71 -20.19
CA LEU A 924 -11.88 51.28 -20.12
C LEU A 924 -12.60 50.92 -18.81
N TRP A 925 -12.08 51.36 -17.67
CA TRP A 925 -12.65 50.96 -16.39
C TRP A 925 -13.97 51.68 -16.06
N LYS A 926 -14.28 52.79 -16.74
CA LYS A 926 -15.58 53.48 -16.67
C LYS A 926 -16.68 52.85 -17.55
N LEU A 927 -16.34 52.06 -18.58
CA LEU A 927 -17.34 51.46 -19.47
C LEU A 927 -18.38 50.62 -18.72
N HIS A 928 -19.65 50.77 -19.10
CA HIS A 928 -20.79 50.15 -18.45
C HIS A 928 -21.02 48.69 -18.88
N VAL A 929 -19.95 47.89 -18.94
CA VAL A 929 -19.95 46.46 -19.30
C VAL A 929 -19.61 45.57 -18.10
N VAL A 930 -19.95 44.27 -18.17
CA VAL A 930 -19.65 43.30 -17.10
C VAL A 930 -18.12 43.20 -16.84
N PRO A 931 -17.67 42.92 -15.60
CA PRO A 931 -16.24 42.97 -15.26
C PRO A 931 -15.32 42.11 -16.14
N LYS A 932 -15.78 40.90 -16.53
CA LYS A 932 -15.02 39.99 -17.40
C LYS A 932 -14.73 40.60 -18.79
N VAL A 933 -15.65 41.41 -19.31
CA VAL A 933 -15.50 42.08 -20.61
C VAL A 933 -14.45 43.20 -20.53
N ARG A 934 -14.35 43.93 -19.41
CA ARG A 934 -13.29 44.93 -19.19
C ARG A 934 -11.91 44.27 -19.12
N VAL A 935 -11.80 43.14 -18.42
CA VAL A 935 -10.55 42.35 -18.33
C VAL A 935 -10.17 41.77 -19.70
N PHE A 936 -11.14 41.28 -20.48
CA PHE A 936 -10.90 40.86 -21.86
C PHE A 936 -10.36 42.01 -22.73
N TRP A 937 -10.98 43.19 -22.69
CA TRP A 937 -10.49 44.32 -23.48
C TRP A 937 -9.14 44.85 -23.01
N TRP A 938 -8.84 44.74 -21.71
CA TRP A 938 -7.50 44.99 -21.17
C TRP A 938 -6.47 44.02 -21.80
N HIS A 939 -6.80 42.73 -21.96
CA HIS A 939 -5.93 41.78 -22.67
C HIS A 939 -5.77 42.10 -24.17
N VAL A 940 -6.84 42.58 -24.84
CA VAL A 940 -6.78 43.05 -26.24
C VAL A 940 -5.83 44.24 -26.36
N LEU A 941 -6.00 45.28 -25.54
CA LEU A 941 -5.16 46.49 -25.53
C LEU A 941 -3.69 46.22 -25.14
N ARG A 942 -3.44 45.15 -24.41
CA ARG A 942 -2.08 44.66 -24.07
C ARG A 942 -1.48 43.72 -25.11
N GLY A 943 -2.25 43.24 -26.10
CA GLY A 943 -1.78 42.28 -27.10
C GLY A 943 -1.35 40.92 -26.52
N ILE A 944 -1.97 40.48 -25.42
CA ILE A 944 -1.57 39.25 -24.71
C ILE A 944 -2.55 38.08 -24.85
N LEU A 945 -3.59 38.23 -25.67
CA LEU A 945 -4.47 37.12 -26.02
C LEU A 945 -3.74 36.12 -26.96
N PRO A 946 -3.94 34.80 -26.79
CA PRO A 946 -3.25 33.78 -27.58
C PRO A 946 -3.89 33.54 -28.96
N ASP A 947 -3.81 34.52 -29.85
CA ASP A 947 -4.10 34.33 -31.29
C ASP A 947 -3.07 33.41 -31.96
N SER A 948 -3.39 32.81 -33.12
CA SER A 948 -2.47 31.87 -33.79
C SER A 948 -1.11 32.50 -34.15
N VAL A 949 -1.05 33.78 -34.52
CA VAL A 949 0.22 34.45 -34.88
C VAL A 949 1.08 34.66 -33.63
N THR A 950 0.50 35.12 -32.52
CA THR A 950 1.16 35.24 -31.22
C THR A 950 1.64 33.90 -30.69
N LEU A 951 0.87 32.82 -30.88
CA LEU A 951 1.28 31.45 -30.51
C LEU A 951 2.38 30.90 -31.42
N GLN A 952 2.39 31.25 -32.71
CA GLN A 952 3.47 30.90 -33.63
C GLN A 952 4.77 31.61 -33.26
N TYR A 953 4.70 32.91 -32.99
CA TYR A 953 5.84 33.71 -32.52
C TYR A 953 6.48 33.15 -31.24
N ARG A 954 5.66 32.59 -30.33
CA ARG A 954 6.13 31.93 -29.09
C ARG A 954 6.55 30.46 -29.28
N HIS A 955 6.65 29.97 -30.52
CA HIS A 955 6.97 28.59 -30.86
C HIS A 955 6.01 27.52 -30.28
N ILE A 956 4.80 27.91 -29.87
CA ILE A 956 3.75 27.00 -29.37
C ILE A 956 2.95 26.39 -30.53
N LYS A 957 2.85 27.09 -31.67
CA LYS A 957 2.28 26.57 -32.92
C LYS A 957 3.27 26.70 -34.07
N THR A 958 3.18 25.80 -35.05
CA THR A 958 4.02 25.80 -36.25
C THR A 958 3.59 26.85 -37.28
N HIS A 959 2.29 27.16 -37.36
CA HIS A 959 1.71 28.08 -38.34
C HIS A 959 0.68 29.02 -37.72
N GLY A 960 0.67 30.29 -38.17
CA GLY A 960 -0.21 31.36 -37.71
C GLY A 960 -1.62 31.36 -38.32
N LEU A 961 -1.99 30.36 -39.11
CA LEU A 961 -3.29 30.30 -39.79
C LEU A 961 -4.48 30.29 -38.80
N CYS A 962 -5.58 30.91 -39.21
CA CYS A 962 -6.83 30.89 -38.47
C CYS A 962 -7.34 29.47 -38.31
N ASN A 963 -7.59 29.06 -37.06
CA ASN A 963 -8.05 27.70 -36.78
C ASN A 963 -9.45 27.43 -37.32
N ILE A 964 -10.20 28.49 -37.62
CA ILE A 964 -11.57 28.48 -38.13
C ILE A 964 -11.61 28.61 -39.65
N CYS A 965 -11.25 29.77 -40.20
CA CYS A 965 -11.47 30.04 -41.63
C CYS A 965 -10.42 29.40 -42.54
N LYS A 966 -9.25 29.01 -41.99
CA LYS A 966 -8.07 28.47 -42.69
C LYS A 966 -7.49 29.32 -43.83
N ALA A 967 -8.11 30.43 -44.20
CA ALA A 967 -7.80 31.25 -45.38
C ALA A 967 -6.76 32.36 -45.14
N MET A 968 -6.50 32.72 -43.88
CA MET A 968 -5.61 33.82 -43.50
C MET A 968 -4.86 33.50 -42.21
N ASN A 969 -3.77 34.21 -41.94
CA ASN A 969 -3.18 34.26 -40.60
C ASN A 969 -4.16 34.95 -39.64
N GLU A 970 -4.24 34.43 -38.41
CA GLU A 970 -5.13 34.94 -37.35
C GLU A 970 -4.32 35.77 -36.36
N ASP A 971 -4.30 37.07 -36.62
CA ASP A 971 -4.12 38.09 -35.58
C ASP A 971 -5.47 38.41 -34.90
N LEU A 972 -5.45 39.26 -33.88
CA LEU A 972 -6.67 39.64 -33.14
C LEU A 972 -7.71 40.38 -33.98
N MET A 973 -7.30 41.15 -35.00
CA MET A 973 -8.23 41.86 -35.87
C MET A 973 -8.94 40.89 -36.83
N HIS A 974 -8.20 39.91 -37.36
CA HIS A 974 -8.78 38.81 -38.10
C HIS A 974 -9.74 37.98 -37.23
N ALA A 975 -9.33 37.59 -36.02
CA ALA A 975 -10.12 36.77 -35.11
C ALA A 975 -11.46 37.43 -34.70
N LEU A 976 -11.46 38.75 -34.50
CA LEU A 976 -12.61 39.49 -33.94
C LEU A 976 -13.45 40.24 -34.97
N ILE A 977 -12.94 40.46 -36.19
CA ILE A 977 -13.61 41.27 -37.23
C ILE A 977 -13.71 40.54 -38.57
N TYR A 978 -12.59 40.12 -39.15
CA TYR A 978 -12.56 39.70 -40.56
C TYR A 978 -12.84 38.22 -40.81
N CYS A 979 -12.64 37.36 -39.82
CA CYS A 979 -12.93 35.93 -39.92
C CYS A 979 -14.41 35.69 -40.27
N VAL A 980 -14.69 34.65 -41.07
CA VAL A 980 -16.07 34.27 -41.46
C VAL A 980 -16.97 34.03 -40.24
N HIS A 981 -16.40 33.54 -39.13
CA HIS A 981 -17.10 33.38 -37.85
C HIS A 981 -17.47 34.73 -37.23
N ALA A 982 -16.49 35.63 -37.09
CA ALA A 982 -16.73 36.99 -36.56
C ALA A 982 -17.79 37.74 -37.38
N LYS A 983 -17.74 37.65 -38.71
CA LYS A 983 -18.74 38.27 -39.61
C LYS A 983 -20.17 37.82 -39.33
N ALA A 984 -20.40 36.56 -38.97
CA ALA A 984 -21.74 36.07 -38.62
C ALA A 984 -22.32 36.76 -37.38
N PHE A 985 -21.48 37.01 -36.36
CA PHE A 985 -21.87 37.78 -35.17
C PHE A 985 -22.11 39.26 -35.49
N TRP A 986 -21.31 39.87 -36.36
CA TRP A 986 -21.53 41.26 -36.79
C TRP A 986 -22.79 41.45 -37.65
N ILE A 987 -23.18 40.45 -38.45
CA ILE A 987 -24.46 40.43 -39.16
C ILE A 987 -25.61 40.35 -38.16
N ALA A 988 -25.60 39.36 -37.26
CA ALA A 988 -26.62 39.22 -36.22
C ALA A 988 -26.71 40.47 -35.31
N ALA A 989 -25.58 41.11 -35.00
CA ALA A 989 -25.52 42.36 -34.23
C ALA A 989 -26.21 43.51 -34.95
N ARG A 990 -25.94 43.70 -36.25
CA ARG A 990 -26.58 44.74 -37.06
C ARG A 990 -28.09 44.55 -37.10
N ASP A 991 -28.53 43.31 -37.31
CA ASP A 991 -29.95 42.99 -37.46
C ASP A 991 -30.71 43.08 -36.11
N ARG A 992 -30.01 43.09 -34.95
CA ARG A 992 -30.61 43.16 -33.61
C ARG A 992 -30.46 44.51 -32.88
N PHE A 993 -29.40 45.26 -33.18
CA PHE A 993 -29.05 46.54 -32.53
C PHE A 993 -29.08 47.74 -33.49
N GLU A 994 -29.41 47.53 -34.77
CA GLU A 994 -29.55 48.57 -35.81
C GLU A 994 -28.28 49.42 -36.08
N PHE A 995 -27.10 48.97 -35.63
CA PHE A 995 -25.82 49.61 -35.94
C PHE A 995 -24.89 48.69 -36.75
N SER A 996 -24.06 49.27 -37.61
CA SER A 996 -23.00 48.56 -38.33
C SER A 996 -21.63 48.93 -37.77
N LEU A 997 -20.73 47.96 -37.63
CA LEU A 997 -19.35 48.23 -37.22
C LEU A 997 -18.65 49.07 -38.30
N LEU A 998 -18.16 50.25 -37.91
CA LEU A 998 -17.41 51.16 -38.78
C LEU A 998 -16.08 50.51 -39.24
N ARG A 999 -15.54 50.99 -40.36
CA ARG A 999 -14.24 50.52 -40.88
C ARG A 999 -13.11 51.04 -39.98
N LEU A 1000 -12.55 50.16 -39.16
CA LEU A 1000 -11.49 50.50 -38.20
C LEU A 1000 -10.10 50.52 -38.84
N HIS A 1001 -9.18 51.29 -38.26
CA HIS A 1001 -7.80 51.40 -38.72
C HIS A 1001 -6.96 50.17 -38.33
N PRO A 1002 -6.20 49.53 -39.26
CA PRO A 1002 -5.61 48.20 -39.03
C PRO A 1002 -4.70 48.05 -37.79
N VAL A 1003 -4.04 49.14 -37.38
CA VAL A 1003 -3.03 49.10 -36.29
C VAL A 1003 -3.57 49.63 -34.97
N SER A 1004 -4.51 50.58 -34.99
CA SER A 1004 -4.97 51.31 -33.80
C SER A 1004 -6.40 50.97 -33.36
N TRP A 1005 -7.15 50.18 -34.15
CA TRP A 1005 -8.58 49.88 -33.96
C TRP A 1005 -9.02 49.64 -32.51
N ALA A 1006 -8.26 48.89 -31.71
CA ALA A 1006 -8.62 48.56 -30.32
C ALA A 1006 -8.55 49.78 -29.38
N ARG A 1007 -7.63 50.72 -29.66
CA ARG A 1007 -7.53 52.01 -28.96
C ARG A 1007 -8.60 52.98 -29.49
N ASP A 1008 -8.81 53.00 -30.80
CA ASP A 1008 -9.75 53.91 -31.45
C ASP A 1008 -11.20 53.65 -31.01
N ILE A 1009 -11.64 52.38 -30.93
CA ILE A 1009 -12.95 52.02 -30.33
C ILE A 1009 -13.14 52.63 -28.94
N LEU A 1010 -12.09 52.70 -28.13
CA LEU A 1010 -12.18 53.13 -26.74
C LEU A 1010 -12.10 54.65 -26.57
N LEU A 1011 -11.37 55.33 -27.45
CA LEU A 1011 -10.94 56.72 -27.26
C LEU A 1011 -11.46 57.70 -28.32
N ASP A 1012 -11.92 57.22 -29.47
CA ASP A 1012 -12.45 58.08 -30.53
C ASP A 1012 -13.90 58.47 -30.20
N ASP A 1013 -14.19 59.77 -30.24
CA ASP A 1013 -15.52 60.34 -29.97
C ASP A 1013 -16.57 59.96 -31.02
N MET A 1014 -16.16 59.38 -32.16
CA MET A 1014 -17.08 58.75 -33.12
C MET A 1014 -17.86 57.56 -32.54
N PHE A 1015 -17.39 56.95 -31.44
CA PHE A 1015 -18.11 55.88 -30.73
C PHE A 1015 -18.73 56.42 -29.43
N SER A 1016 -20.06 56.47 -29.35
CA SER A 1016 -20.75 56.75 -28.09
C SER A 1016 -20.54 55.62 -27.08
N ASP A 1017 -20.61 55.90 -25.77
CA ASP A 1017 -20.33 54.89 -24.73
C ASP A 1017 -21.24 53.65 -24.82
N ASP A 1018 -22.48 53.80 -25.26
CA ASP A 1018 -23.39 52.68 -25.58
C ASP A 1018 -22.83 51.81 -26.74
N ILE A 1019 -22.41 52.43 -27.83
CA ILE A 1019 -21.80 51.73 -28.98
C ILE A 1019 -20.48 51.07 -28.57
N ARG A 1020 -19.65 51.73 -27.74
CA ARG A 1020 -18.42 51.14 -27.16
C ARG A 1020 -18.74 49.89 -26.36
N CYS A 1021 -19.74 49.96 -25.48
CA CYS A 1021 -20.19 48.83 -24.65
C CYS A 1021 -20.70 47.66 -25.51
N LYS A 1022 -21.50 47.94 -26.56
CA LYS A 1022 -21.97 46.94 -27.53
C LYS A 1022 -20.81 46.29 -28.28
N ILE A 1023 -19.96 47.06 -28.95
CA ILE A 1023 -18.83 46.55 -29.76
C ILE A 1023 -17.91 45.63 -28.94
N ILE A 1024 -17.49 46.09 -27.75
CA ILE A 1024 -16.54 45.36 -26.91
C ILE A 1024 -17.15 44.07 -26.34
N THR A 1025 -18.44 44.09 -25.99
CA THR A 1025 -19.15 42.91 -25.49
C THR A 1025 -19.42 41.89 -26.61
N ILE A 1026 -19.69 42.34 -27.84
CA ILE A 1026 -19.78 41.47 -29.02
C ILE A 1026 -18.43 40.80 -29.31
N MET A 1027 -17.33 41.55 -29.30
CA MET A 1027 -15.99 40.98 -29.52
C MET A 1027 -15.59 39.96 -28.45
N HIS A 1028 -15.97 40.17 -27.18
CA HIS A 1028 -15.82 39.17 -26.13
C HIS A 1028 -16.59 37.87 -26.43
N SER A 1029 -17.84 37.99 -26.93
CA SER A 1029 -18.64 36.82 -27.32
C SER A 1029 -18.06 36.08 -28.53
N ILE A 1030 -17.55 36.79 -29.54
CA ILE A 1030 -16.83 36.21 -30.69
C ILE A 1030 -15.59 35.44 -30.20
N TRP A 1031 -14.77 36.04 -29.32
CA TRP A 1031 -13.58 35.40 -28.77
C TRP A 1031 -13.91 34.13 -27.96
N THR A 1032 -14.97 34.21 -27.14
CA THR A 1032 -15.41 33.08 -26.30
C THR A 1032 -15.88 31.91 -27.17
N SER A 1033 -16.70 32.20 -28.19
CA SER A 1033 -17.15 31.23 -29.19
C SER A 1033 -16.00 30.61 -29.99
N ARG A 1034 -15.02 31.43 -30.44
CA ARG A 1034 -13.79 30.96 -31.11
C ARG A 1034 -12.96 30.02 -30.21
N ASN A 1035 -12.92 30.26 -28.91
CA ASN A 1035 -12.20 29.39 -27.98
C ASN A 1035 -12.91 28.07 -27.73
N HIS A 1036 -14.25 28.03 -27.73
CA HIS A 1036 -15.00 26.77 -27.70
C HIS A 1036 -14.61 25.86 -28.89
N TRP A 1037 -14.65 26.39 -30.12
CA TRP A 1037 -14.19 25.66 -31.32
C TRP A 1037 -12.71 25.27 -31.30
N THR A 1038 -11.87 25.94 -30.49
CA THR A 1038 -10.46 25.59 -30.33
C THR A 1038 -10.22 24.50 -29.28
N HIS A 1039 -11.24 24.15 -28.49
CA HIS A 1039 -11.20 23.15 -27.42
C HIS A 1039 -12.28 22.07 -27.60
N ASP A 1040 -12.57 21.71 -28.85
CA ASP A 1040 -13.50 20.63 -29.25
C ASP A 1040 -14.91 20.74 -28.61
N ARG A 1041 -15.40 21.98 -28.43
CA ARG A 1041 -16.76 22.29 -27.99
C ARG A 1041 -17.51 23.06 -29.07
N ASP A 1042 -18.83 22.95 -29.06
CA ASP A 1042 -19.68 23.77 -29.92
C ASP A 1042 -19.52 25.26 -29.59
N GLY A 1043 -19.26 26.04 -30.64
CA GLY A 1043 -19.26 27.50 -30.63
C GLY A 1043 -20.67 28.05 -30.52
N TYR A 1044 -20.80 29.32 -30.17
CA TYR A 1044 -22.11 29.91 -29.94
C TYR A 1044 -22.82 30.20 -31.26
N ASP A 1045 -24.14 29.95 -31.28
CA ASP A 1045 -25.00 30.49 -32.32
C ASP A 1045 -24.94 32.03 -32.30
N PRO A 1046 -24.63 32.69 -33.44
CA PRO A 1046 -24.47 34.14 -33.47
C PRO A 1046 -25.73 34.92 -33.04
N VAL A 1047 -26.92 34.47 -33.40
CA VAL A 1047 -28.18 35.18 -33.09
C VAL A 1047 -28.47 35.11 -31.60
N GLN A 1048 -28.35 33.91 -31.01
CA GLN A 1048 -28.55 33.69 -29.58
C GLN A 1048 -27.46 34.35 -28.73
N ALA A 1049 -26.20 34.38 -29.19
CA ALA A 1049 -25.13 35.10 -28.52
C ALA A 1049 -25.37 36.62 -28.51
N ILE A 1050 -25.81 37.20 -29.62
CA ILE A 1050 -26.16 38.62 -29.70
C ILE A 1050 -27.37 38.97 -28.83
N LYS A 1051 -28.34 38.06 -28.70
CA LYS A 1051 -29.43 38.19 -27.73
C LYS A 1051 -28.91 38.24 -26.29
N TRP A 1052 -27.96 37.37 -25.91
CA TRP A 1052 -27.33 37.42 -24.58
C TRP A 1052 -26.50 38.70 -24.36
N VAL A 1053 -25.86 39.26 -25.39
CA VAL A 1053 -25.18 40.55 -25.30
C VAL A 1053 -26.17 41.67 -24.96
N HIS A 1054 -27.33 41.69 -25.62
CA HIS A 1054 -28.39 42.67 -25.33
C HIS A 1054 -28.88 42.54 -23.88
N GLU A 1055 -29.26 41.33 -23.47
CA GLU A 1055 -29.73 41.03 -22.11
C GLU A 1055 -28.68 41.44 -21.05
N SER A 1056 -27.39 41.14 -21.30
CA SER A 1056 -26.30 41.49 -20.39
C SER A 1056 -26.09 43.00 -20.22
N LEU A 1057 -26.33 43.80 -21.27
CA LEU A 1057 -26.23 45.25 -21.20
C LEU A 1057 -27.49 45.86 -20.56
N THR A 1058 -28.69 45.37 -20.90
CA THR A 1058 -29.94 45.85 -20.29
C THR A 1058 -30.03 45.53 -18.79
N ILE A 1059 -29.48 44.40 -18.32
CA ILE A 1059 -29.36 44.10 -16.88
C ILE A 1059 -28.49 45.14 -16.16
N LEU A 1060 -27.48 45.70 -16.84
CA LEU A 1060 -26.61 46.72 -16.27
C LEU A 1060 -27.26 48.12 -16.26
N GLU A 1061 -28.23 48.39 -17.13
CA GLU A 1061 -29.01 49.64 -17.15
C GLU A 1061 -30.10 49.70 -16.06
N LEU A 1062 -30.45 48.56 -15.44
CA LEU A 1062 -31.38 48.54 -14.31
C LEU A 1062 -30.85 49.42 -13.18
N PRO A 1063 -31.64 50.36 -12.63
CA PRO A 1063 -31.16 51.27 -11.61
C PRO A 1063 -30.74 50.48 -10.37
N ALA A 1064 -29.43 50.41 -10.16
CA ALA A 1064 -28.86 49.74 -9.02
C ALA A 1064 -29.46 50.35 -7.75
N SER A 1065 -30.29 49.57 -7.05
CA SER A 1065 -30.77 49.91 -5.72
C SER A 1065 -29.54 50.23 -4.87
N LYS A 1066 -29.35 51.52 -4.56
CA LYS A 1066 -28.33 51.97 -3.62
C LYS A 1066 -28.80 51.66 -2.22
N SER A 1067 -28.96 50.36 -1.92
CA SER A 1067 -28.68 49.88 -0.58
C SER A 1067 -27.28 50.40 -0.24
N LYS A 1068 -27.20 51.27 0.77
CA LYS A 1068 -25.93 51.71 1.31
C LYS A 1068 -25.09 50.46 1.53
N LEU A 1069 -23.90 50.41 0.94
CA LEU A 1069 -22.93 49.36 1.22
C LEU A 1069 -22.68 49.34 2.73
N SER A 1070 -23.41 48.45 3.42
CA SER A 1070 -23.03 47.98 4.75
C SER A 1070 -21.58 47.52 4.63
N PRO A 1071 -20.71 47.88 5.60
CA PRO A 1071 -19.29 47.57 5.52
C PRO A 1071 -19.14 46.08 5.23
N MET A 1072 -18.27 45.73 4.27
CA MET A 1072 -18.08 44.35 3.79
C MET A 1072 -18.23 43.38 4.96
N GLN A 1073 -19.29 42.57 4.95
CA GLN A 1073 -19.53 41.56 5.97
C GLN A 1073 -18.48 40.47 5.77
N CYS A 1074 -17.28 40.72 6.29
CA CYS A 1074 -16.32 39.67 6.59
C CYS A 1074 -17.03 38.68 7.52
N TRP A 1075 -16.86 37.38 7.26
CA TRP A 1075 -17.40 36.35 8.14
C TRP A 1075 -16.99 36.65 9.58
N ARG A 1076 -17.98 36.72 10.48
CA ARG A 1076 -17.75 36.91 11.91
C ARG A 1076 -17.97 35.59 12.63
N PRO A 1077 -17.11 35.22 13.59
CA PRO A 1077 -17.42 34.12 14.49
C PRO A 1077 -18.78 34.36 15.16
N PRO A 1078 -19.61 33.31 15.35
CA PRO A 1078 -20.81 33.41 16.19
C PRO A 1078 -20.44 33.74 17.63
N ASP A 1079 -21.44 34.11 18.44
CA ASP A 1079 -21.26 34.30 19.88
C ASP A 1079 -20.86 32.99 20.59
N VAL A 1080 -20.28 33.10 21.77
CA VAL A 1080 -19.87 31.95 22.59
C VAL A 1080 -21.07 31.05 22.86
N GLY A 1081 -20.96 29.76 22.52
CA GLY A 1081 -22.04 28.78 22.65
C GLY A 1081 -22.95 28.62 21.43
N TRP A 1082 -22.84 29.49 20.42
CA TRP A 1082 -23.58 29.38 19.16
C TRP A 1082 -22.74 28.71 18.07
N VAL A 1083 -23.42 28.00 17.16
CA VAL A 1083 -22.84 27.41 15.96
C VAL A 1083 -23.46 28.04 14.72
N THR A 1084 -22.61 28.59 13.85
CA THR A 1084 -23.03 29.07 12.53
C THR A 1084 -22.84 27.96 11.50
N ILE A 1085 -23.85 27.70 10.67
CA ILE A 1085 -23.79 26.74 9.58
C ILE A 1085 -24.13 27.45 8.27
N ASN A 1086 -23.14 27.56 7.40
CA ASN A 1086 -23.30 28.02 6.02
C ASN A 1086 -23.78 26.86 5.15
N THR A 1087 -24.78 27.05 4.30
CA THR A 1087 -25.24 26.04 3.30
C THR A 1087 -25.39 26.65 1.91
N ASP A 1088 -25.12 25.85 0.88
CA ASP A 1088 -25.19 26.22 -0.54
C ASP A 1088 -25.67 25.02 -1.40
N GLY A 1089 -26.52 25.29 -2.38
CA GLY A 1089 -27.12 24.33 -3.29
C GLY A 1089 -26.68 24.55 -4.75
N ALA A 1090 -26.04 23.55 -5.35
CA ALA A 1090 -25.57 23.60 -6.73
C ALA A 1090 -26.36 22.65 -7.64
N ILE A 1091 -26.48 22.99 -8.93
CA ILE A 1091 -27.04 22.09 -9.94
C ILE A 1091 -26.11 21.95 -11.16
N ASN A 1092 -26.18 20.79 -11.79
CA ASN A 1092 -25.72 20.52 -13.14
C ASN A 1092 -26.96 20.08 -13.95
N SER A 1093 -27.53 21.02 -14.70
CA SER A 1093 -28.71 20.84 -15.55
C SER A 1093 -28.52 19.70 -16.54
N ASP A 1094 -27.37 19.67 -17.20
CA ASP A 1094 -27.08 18.82 -18.35
C ASP A 1094 -26.92 17.35 -17.94
N ALA A 1095 -26.43 17.12 -16.72
CA ALA A 1095 -26.34 15.80 -16.11
C ALA A 1095 -27.58 15.39 -15.28
N MET A 1096 -28.59 16.26 -15.17
CA MET A 1096 -29.76 16.18 -14.28
C MET A 1096 -29.42 15.81 -12.82
N LYS A 1097 -28.43 16.51 -12.24
CA LYS A 1097 -27.93 16.26 -10.88
C LYS A 1097 -27.82 17.57 -10.09
N GLY A 1098 -28.33 17.55 -8.86
CA GLY A 1098 -28.03 18.56 -7.86
C GLY A 1098 -26.92 18.11 -6.91
N GLY A 1099 -26.42 19.05 -6.13
CA GLY A 1099 -25.55 18.83 -4.98
C GLY A 1099 -25.88 19.86 -3.90
N ALA A 1100 -25.68 19.47 -2.65
CA ALA A 1100 -25.76 20.35 -1.49
C ALA A 1100 -24.47 20.26 -0.70
N GLY A 1101 -24.10 21.35 -0.03
CA GLY A 1101 -23.00 21.34 0.92
C GLY A 1101 -23.22 22.32 2.06
N GLY A 1102 -22.43 22.15 3.12
CA GLY A 1102 -22.43 23.10 4.22
C GLY A 1102 -21.21 23.01 5.12
N VAL A 1103 -20.96 24.09 5.86
CA VAL A 1103 -19.81 24.25 6.76
C VAL A 1103 -20.28 24.80 8.10
N ALA A 1104 -20.02 24.06 9.18
CA ALA A 1104 -20.33 24.41 10.55
C ALA A 1104 -19.08 24.98 11.27
N ARG A 1105 -19.25 26.13 11.93
CA ARG A 1105 -18.17 26.86 12.63
C ARG A 1105 -18.67 27.38 13.98
N SER A 1106 -17.82 27.32 15.00
CA SER A 1106 -18.01 27.97 16.29
C SER A 1106 -17.28 29.30 16.35
N HIS A 1107 -17.35 29.98 17.51
CA HIS A 1107 -16.64 31.22 17.76
C HIS A 1107 -15.10 31.13 17.71
N LEU A 1108 -14.52 29.92 17.80
CA LEU A 1108 -13.06 29.68 17.81
C LEU A 1108 -12.56 28.76 16.70
N ALA A 1109 -13.41 27.89 16.14
CA ALA A 1109 -12.94 26.80 15.29
C ALA A 1109 -13.93 26.43 14.18
N PHE A 1110 -13.39 25.93 13.08
CA PHE A 1110 -14.12 25.05 12.17
C PHE A 1110 -14.53 23.78 12.92
N LEU A 1111 -15.80 23.40 12.85
CA LEU A 1111 -16.31 22.20 13.51
C LEU A 1111 -16.39 21.02 12.53
N ALA A 1112 -16.94 21.26 11.34
CA ALA A 1112 -17.14 20.24 10.32
C ALA A 1112 -17.59 20.86 8.99
N ALA A 1113 -17.47 20.10 7.91
CA ALA A 1113 -18.11 20.36 6.63
C ALA A 1113 -18.74 19.08 6.08
N TRP A 1114 -19.70 19.22 5.18
CA TRP A 1114 -20.38 18.10 4.53
C TRP A 1114 -20.74 18.45 3.08
N SER A 1115 -20.90 17.43 2.25
CA SER A 1115 -21.50 17.53 0.91
C SER A 1115 -22.37 16.30 0.62
N LYS A 1116 -23.41 16.48 -0.20
CA LYS A 1116 -24.41 15.45 -0.52
C LYS A 1116 -24.84 15.59 -1.97
N SER A 1117 -24.85 14.47 -2.71
CA SER A 1117 -25.41 14.45 -4.06
C SER A 1117 -26.95 14.40 -4.00
N LEU A 1118 -27.61 15.19 -4.84
CA LEU A 1118 -29.06 15.28 -4.95
C LEU A 1118 -29.49 14.79 -6.35
N PRO A 1119 -29.57 13.46 -6.57
CA PRO A 1119 -29.94 12.91 -7.88
C PRO A 1119 -31.37 13.32 -8.27
N GLY A 1120 -31.56 13.71 -9.53
CA GLY A 1120 -32.87 14.15 -10.05
C GLY A 1120 -33.33 15.53 -9.61
N VAL A 1121 -32.49 16.31 -8.91
CA VAL A 1121 -32.76 17.73 -8.62
C VAL A 1121 -32.15 18.58 -9.74
N THR A 1122 -33.00 19.22 -10.52
CA THR A 1122 -32.64 20.09 -11.65
C THR A 1122 -33.02 21.56 -11.44
N ASP A 1123 -33.80 21.85 -10.40
CA ASP A 1123 -34.22 23.19 -10.03
C ASP A 1123 -33.26 23.77 -8.96
N PRO A 1124 -32.69 24.98 -9.17
CA PRO A 1124 -31.77 25.59 -8.21
C PRO A 1124 -32.40 25.83 -6.84
N PHE A 1125 -33.64 26.33 -6.79
CA PHE A 1125 -34.32 26.67 -5.55
C PHE A 1125 -34.62 25.42 -4.72
N ILE A 1126 -34.98 24.31 -5.36
CA ILE A 1126 -35.11 22.99 -4.70
C ILE A 1126 -33.76 22.44 -4.23
N ALA A 1127 -32.66 22.75 -4.92
CA ALA A 1127 -31.31 22.41 -4.46
C ALA A 1127 -30.94 23.18 -3.19
N GLU A 1128 -31.16 24.51 -3.15
CA GLU A 1128 -30.95 25.36 -1.97
C GLU A 1128 -31.84 24.91 -0.79
N LEU A 1129 -33.13 24.64 -1.04
CA LEU A 1129 -34.07 24.19 -0.02
C LEU A 1129 -33.67 22.83 0.58
N LYS A 1130 -33.13 21.93 -0.24
CA LYS A 1130 -32.57 20.67 0.25
C LYS A 1130 -31.22 20.87 0.95
N ALA A 1131 -30.37 21.80 0.52
CA ALA A 1131 -29.13 22.12 1.23
C ALA A 1131 -29.40 22.67 2.63
N PHE A 1132 -30.38 23.57 2.76
CA PHE A 1132 -30.87 24.05 4.05
C PHE A 1132 -31.42 22.91 4.91
N ARG A 1133 -32.28 22.04 4.35
CA ARG A 1133 -32.82 20.86 5.05
C ARG A 1133 -31.74 19.95 5.63
N GLU A 1134 -30.77 19.60 4.80
CA GLU A 1134 -29.65 18.73 5.20
C GLU A 1134 -28.74 19.41 6.23
N GLY A 1135 -28.59 20.74 6.18
CA GLY A 1135 -27.88 21.51 7.20
C GLY A 1135 -28.56 21.49 8.58
N VAL A 1136 -29.89 21.54 8.63
CA VAL A 1136 -30.65 21.41 9.88
C VAL A 1136 -30.57 19.99 10.44
N ILE A 1137 -30.70 18.97 9.59
CA ILE A 1137 -30.51 17.56 9.98
C ILE A 1137 -29.08 17.34 10.50
N PHE A 1138 -28.07 17.88 9.82
CA PHE A 1138 -26.68 17.84 10.25
C PHE A 1138 -26.48 18.49 11.63
N ALA A 1139 -27.10 19.63 11.89
CA ALA A 1139 -27.04 20.29 13.19
C ALA A 1139 -27.65 19.45 14.33
N ASN A 1140 -28.80 18.81 14.07
CA ASN A 1140 -29.46 17.91 15.01
C ASN A 1140 -28.63 16.66 15.29
N LEU A 1141 -28.11 16.00 14.25
CA LEU A 1141 -27.26 14.80 14.41
C LEU A 1141 -25.94 15.10 15.16
N ARG A 1142 -25.48 16.36 15.13
CA ARG A 1142 -24.32 16.82 15.91
C ARG A 1142 -24.66 17.33 17.30
N GLY A 1143 -25.94 17.32 17.70
CA GLY A 1143 -26.38 17.73 19.03
C GLY A 1143 -26.16 19.21 19.34
N TYR A 1144 -26.11 20.09 18.33
CA TYR A 1144 -25.95 21.53 18.57
C TYR A 1144 -27.25 22.13 19.13
N SER A 1145 -27.17 22.92 20.20
CA SER A 1145 -28.36 23.47 20.88
C SER A 1145 -28.74 24.89 20.45
N HIS A 1146 -27.77 25.71 20.04
CA HIS A 1146 -27.98 27.10 19.59
C HIS A 1146 -27.36 27.29 18.21
N VAL A 1147 -28.19 27.46 17.18
CA VAL A 1147 -27.77 27.39 15.77
C VAL A 1147 -28.21 28.63 14.97
N VAL A 1148 -27.28 29.14 14.15
CA VAL A 1148 -27.53 30.15 13.12
C VAL A 1148 -27.29 29.54 11.74
N MET A 1149 -28.36 29.31 10.99
CA MET A 1149 -28.26 28.92 9.59
C MET A 1149 -28.04 30.15 8.72
N GLN A 1150 -26.99 30.09 7.89
CA GLN A 1150 -26.61 31.11 6.93
C GLN A 1150 -26.82 30.56 5.52
N VAL A 1151 -27.77 31.17 4.79
CA VAL A 1151 -28.17 30.75 3.44
C VAL A 1151 -28.11 31.96 2.51
N ASP A 1152 -27.67 31.78 1.28
CA ASP A 1152 -27.52 32.85 0.27
C ASP A 1152 -28.74 33.00 -0.66
N CYS A 1153 -29.62 32.02 -0.67
CA CYS A 1153 -30.95 32.09 -1.26
C CYS A 1153 -31.90 32.97 -0.43
N LEU A 1154 -32.00 34.27 -0.76
CA LEU A 1154 -32.91 35.21 -0.08
C LEU A 1154 -34.38 34.78 -0.17
N GLU A 1155 -34.78 34.15 -1.28
CA GLU A 1155 -36.14 33.64 -1.48
C GLU A 1155 -36.49 32.56 -0.44
N LEU A 1156 -35.57 31.64 -0.16
CA LEU A 1156 -35.72 30.60 0.85
C LEU A 1156 -35.85 31.19 2.26
N VAL A 1157 -35.01 32.18 2.59
CA VAL A 1157 -35.06 32.86 3.90
C VAL A 1157 -36.39 33.59 4.08
N ASN A 1158 -36.88 34.29 3.05
CA ASN A 1158 -38.20 34.92 3.07
C ASN A 1158 -39.33 33.89 3.19
N LEU A 1159 -39.25 32.77 2.48
CA LEU A 1159 -40.22 31.67 2.54
C LEU A 1159 -40.26 31.02 3.93
N TRP A 1160 -39.11 30.84 4.57
CA TRP A 1160 -38.98 30.31 5.93
C TRP A 1160 -39.64 31.19 6.99
N HIS A 1161 -39.50 32.52 6.85
CA HIS A 1161 -40.09 33.51 7.77
C HIS A 1161 -41.57 33.81 7.48
N SER A 1162 -42.09 33.44 6.31
CA SER A 1162 -43.50 33.62 5.90
C SER A 1162 -44.29 32.30 5.76
N ARG A 1163 -43.73 31.21 6.31
CA ARG A 1163 -44.18 29.81 6.11
C ARG A 1163 -45.66 29.55 6.44
N ASP A 1164 -46.26 30.33 7.33
CA ASP A 1164 -47.66 30.17 7.76
C ASP A 1164 -48.70 30.50 6.68
N ASN A 1165 -48.29 31.02 5.51
CA ASN A 1165 -49.20 31.56 4.49
C ASN A 1165 -48.98 31.04 3.04
N THR A 1166 -48.25 29.93 2.83
CA THR A 1166 -47.88 29.49 1.47
C THR A 1166 -48.35 28.08 1.07
N ARG A 1167 -49.05 28.00 -0.09
CA ARG A 1167 -49.33 26.75 -0.83
C ARG A 1167 -48.27 26.53 -1.91
N SER A 1168 -47.04 26.22 -1.51
CA SER A 1168 -45.89 26.06 -2.41
C SER A 1168 -45.46 24.60 -2.54
N ILE A 1169 -44.75 24.25 -3.61
CA ILE A 1169 -44.06 22.96 -3.77
C ILE A 1169 -43.01 22.72 -2.66
N ALA A 1170 -42.55 23.79 -2.02
CA ALA A 1170 -41.64 23.77 -0.88
C ALA A 1170 -42.33 23.45 0.47
N SER A 1171 -43.65 23.59 0.59
CA SER A 1171 -44.37 23.49 1.87
C SER A 1171 -44.16 22.16 2.63
N PRO A 1172 -44.06 20.97 1.99
CA PRO A 1172 -43.77 19.73 2.70
C PRO A 1172 -42.39 19.73 3.38
N ILE A 1173 -41.37 20.26 2.70
CA ILE A 1173 -39.99 20.35 3.23
C ILE A 1173 -39.92 21.40 4.35
N LEU A 1174 -40.62 22.52 4.21
CA LEU A 1174 -40.72 23.52 5.27
C LEU A 1174 -41.45 23.00 6.51
N SER A 1175 -42.49 22.18 6.36
CA SER A 1175 -43.20 21.57 7.47
C SER A 1175 -42.30 20.61 8.25
N GLU A 1176 -41.61 19.70 7.54
CA GLU A 1176 -40.63 18.79 8.14
C GLU A 1176 -39.50 19.56 8.85
N LEU A 1177 -39.03 20.66 8.26
CA LEU A 1177 -38.05 21.53 8.91
C LEU A 1177 -38.61 22.26 10.13
N GLY A 1178 -39.89 22.62 10.12
CA GLY A 1178 -40.60 23.18 11.27
C GLY A 1178 -40.58 22.23 12.48
N ASP A 1179 -40.85 20.94 12.24
CA ASP A 1179 -40.76 19.91 13.29
C ASP A 1179 -39.31 19.71 13.75
N LEU A 1180 -38.37 19.57 12.79
CA LEU A 1180 -36.94 19.37 13.07
C LEU A 1180 -36.29 20.53 13.82
N ILE A 1181 -36.81 21.76 13.80
CA ILE A 1181 -36.22 22.86 14.58
C ILE A 1181 -36.66 22.87 16.05
N THR A 1182 -37.69 22.10 16.43
CA THR A 1182 -38.20 22.08 17.82
C THR A 1182 -37.22 21.48 18.83
N SER A 1183 -36.21 20.73 18.36
CA SER A 1183 -35.13 20.17 19.17
C SER A 1183 -34.00 21.15 19.50
N PHE A 1184 -33.94 22.33 18.87
CA PHE A 1184 -32.95 23.35 19.22
C PHE A 1184 -33.46 24.25 20.34
N ALA A 1185 -32.60 24.53 21.33
CA ALA A 1185 -32.88 25.53 22.37
C ALA A 1185 -32.95 26.96 21.78
N SER A 1186 -32.23 27.22 20.69
CA SER A 1186 -32.40 28.44 19.89
C SER A 1186 -32.00 28.21 18.43
N PHE A 1187 -32.83 28.65 17.48
CA PHE A 1187 -32.57 28.49 16.06
C PHE A 1187 -32.92 29.76 15.30
N SER A 1188 -32.01 30.24 14.45
CA SER A 1188 -32.25 31.40 13.58
C SER A 1188 -31.75 31.13 12.16
N VAL A 1189 -32.40 31.78 11.19
CA VAL A 1189 -32.05 31.70 9.77
C VAL A 1189 -31.86 33.10 9.24
N ILE A 1190 -30.67 33.38 8.71
CA ILE A 1190 -30.29 34.69 8.18
C ILE A 1190 -29.78 34.57 6.75
N HIS A 1191 -30.13 35.56 5.95
CA HIS A 1191 -29.60 35.70 4.60
C HIS A 1191 -28.15 36.22 4.65
N VAL A 1192 -27.25 35.60 3.90
CA VAL A 1192 -25.87 36.06 3.71
C VAL A 1192 -25.55 36.19 2.23
N GLY A 1193 -24.74 37.17 1.84
CA GLY A 1193 -24.28 37.25 0.43
C GLY A 1193 -23.35 36.09 0.08
N ARG A 1194 -23.37 35.62 -1.18
CA ARG A 1194 -22.46 34.58 -1.71
C ARG A 1194 -20.96 34.81 -1.46
N THR A 1195 -20.56 36.02 -1.11
CA THR A 1195 -19.19 36.38 -0.72
C THR A 1195 -18.83 36.03 0.72
N ILE A 1196 -19.75 35.45 1.49
CA ILE A 1196 -19.58 35.07 2.92
C ILE A 1196 -19.50 33.53 3.10
N ASN A 1197 -20.14 32.77 2.21
CA ASN A 1197 -20.02 31.31 2.12
C ASN A 1197 -18.63 30.90 1.63
#